data_AF-A0A1H6U5Q9-F1
#
_entry.id   AF-A0A1H6U5Q9-F1
#
_cell.length_a   1.000
_cell.length_b   1.000
_cell.length_c   1.000
_cell.angle_alpha   90.00
_cell.angle_beta   90.00
_cell.angle_gamma   90.00
#
_symmetry.space_group_name_H-M   'P 1'
#
loop_
_entity.id
_entity.type
_entity.pdbx_description
1 polymer ?
#
loop_
_entity_poly.entity_id
_entity_poly.type
_entity_poly.pdbx_seq_one_letter_code
_entity_poly.pdbx_strand_id
1 'polypeptide(L)'
;MKIGLLLAASALALSYSVPASASDETRNSPTGGALPSGVTEVGGIVVDMTGTNDTRVVSQLAASELYRGYANFSENAVPGVATGNPLLFGTQTGYDSTVLDQLGGGIQSLSIRITLYDGDTAPGDFDQGENTLSVNDILLGNWSDVTAYQTTSDGQTLLSTTNGFGNDILATGFFSITDVAVLTEIYNSLLASNALAFTLNDVDPYDNYFDFTQGVDGGLIDVGTGPVVTPPTVPPTGQFLYWDGAAAGNADNGVVNGGDGVWDATTANWTEAGGGANGAYTPNPGSVTFAGTAGTVTVDNSLGNVAVEGMHFAVNGYHIVGEAIELSGTAATVRVGDGTADGASFVATIDAPLTGTAGLTKTDLGILVLGGENSYSGTTTVAGGTLMGSATSFGSGDAVIDAGASLIIDQAADATFANAISGEGSLFKTGVGTLEVTADSSLTGPTTVAAGKLQVNGSLATSPVTVGNGATLGGYGTVGGISAQAGSTVAPGGSIGTLSINGDYHQASGSRYAVELTSTGDTDLLGISGAATLDGGAQLVVTKTDAARYVLGKRYTVLTADGGVTGDYALSGDTQVSLFYNLVDNYDATHVYLDVAQTRSFASAGATPNQISAAAGGDSTSGTLHDAIGYLQSEAEARVAFDSISGEIHATVRAAALEDSRFIREAVNGRLLDATDPNALWFRGYGSWGRMKGDGNAARYDRDIGGFFLGYDMVRSGALRIGLLTGYSHSSVKLPARSSSAKADDVHLGAYVGIGKDVGFGARLGASYSFRSIKTSRTVAFTGFTDSLGSKYDIGIGQAFGELGYKIGVGPATIEPVAGLAYVHLDSSQAVESGGASKLFVHAKNSQILFSTLGARFKADLSPQGGTVVALTGSAAWRHASHNRDALASLAFADGDRFAITAPPIAKDVAAVDLGVEGRLASGPVLSLSYSGQIGDGLRDHGVKASLRWPL
;
A
#
# COMPACT_ATOMS: atom_id res chain seq x y z
N MET A 1 -93.48 -19.90 31.48
CA MET A 1 -93.82 -19.57 30.08
C MET A 1 -95.06 -18.69 30.11
N LYS A 2 -94.88 -17.36 30.14
CA LYS A 2 -95.92 -16.37 30.46
C LYS A 2 -95.98 -15.33 29.36
N ILE A 3 -97.18 -15.15 28.81
CA ILE A 3 -97.60 -14.06 27.93
C ILE A 3 -98.84 -13.47 28.59
N GLY A 4 -98.95 -12.15 28.67
CA GLY A 4 -100.15 -11.48 29.17
C GLY A 4 -99.96 -9.99 29.45
N LEU A 5 -100.45 -9.20 28.50
CA LEU A 5 -100.68 -7.74 28.46
C LEU A 5 -101.13 -7.04 29.77
N LEU A 6 -100.64 -5.81 29.91
CA LEU A 6 -101.25 -4.55 30.38
C LEU A 6 -102.39 -4.58 31.44
N LEU A 7 -102.21 -3.79 32.52
CA LEU A 7 -103.03 -2.60 32.80
C LEU A 7 -102.49 -1.78 34.00
N ALA A 8 -102.59 -0.47 33.85
CA ALA A 8 -102.09 0.59 34.71
C ALA A 8 -102.93 0.85 35.98
N ALA A 9 -102.32 1.45 37.01
CA ALA A 9 -102.83 2.62 37.74
C ALA A 9 -101.95 2.97 38.96
N SER A 10 -101.16 4.02 38.76
CA SER A 10 -100.97 5.21 39.59
C SER A 10 -101.06 5.16 41.13
N ALA A 11 -99.96 5.67 41.72
CA ALA A 11 -99.90 6.80 42.67
C ALA A 11 -99.33 6.49 44.07
N LEU A 12 -98.14 7.01 44.39
CA LEU A 12 -97.97 8.19 45.26
C LEU A 12 -96.48 8.53 45.47
N ALA A 13 -96.15 9.77 45.10
CA ALA A 13 -95.12 10.67 45.61
C ALA A 13 -94.06 10.17 46.61
N LEU A 14 -92.79 10.26 46.20
CA LEU A 14 -91.74 10.77 47.07
C LEU A 14 -90.98 11.88 46.33
N SER A 15 -90.87 13.01 47.02
CA SER A 15 -90.08 14.20 46.73
C SER A 15 -88.68 13.86 46.21
N TYR A 16 -88.36 14.34 45.00
CA TYR A 16 -86.99 14.44 44.51
C TYR A 16 -86.72 15.92 44.22
N SER A 17 -85.90 16.53 45.07
CA SER A 17 -85.13 17.73 44.71
C SER A 17 -84.27 17.35 43.51
N VAL A 18 -84.56 17.91 42.34
CA VAL A 18 -83.71 17.75 41.15
C VAL A 18 -82.39 18.48 41.43
N PRO A 19 -81.24 17.80 41.44
CA PRO A 19 -79.94 18.44 41.41
C PRO A 19 -79.73 19.08 40.04
N ALA A 20 -79.11 20.27 40.02
CA ALA A 20 -78.55 20.84 38.80
C ALA A 20 -77.48 19.90 38.24
N SER A 21 -77.74 19.28 37.09
CA SER A 21 -76.73 18.77 36.13
C SER A 21 -77.39 18.01 34.98
N ALA A 22 -77.59 18.66 33.83
CA ALA A 22 -77.65 18.05 32.49
C ALA A 22 -77.46 19.14 31.41
N SER A 23 -76.21 19.53 31.15
CA SER A 23 -75.85 20.51 30.10
C SER A 23 -74.64 20.07 29.26
N ASP A 24 -74.31 18.77 29.24
CA ASP A 24 -73.09 18.30 28.56
C ASP A 24 -73.13 18.62 27.06
N GLU A 25 -74.30 18.60 26.42
CA GLU A 25 -74.45 18.83 24.98
C GLU A 25 -74.29 20.31 24.59
N THR A 26 -74.58 21.27 25.48
CA THR A 26 -74.41 22.71 25.21
C THR A 26 -73.09 23.26 25.75
N ARG A 27 -72.49 22.59 26.74
CA ARG A 27 -71.21 22.97 27.37
C ARG A 27 -70.00 22.21 26.84
N ASN A 28 -70.16 21.11 26.11
CA ASN A 28 -69.05 20.44 25.44
C ASN A 28 -69.05 20.75 23.96
N SER A 29 -67.96 21.38 23.52
CA SER A 29 -67.68 21.59 22.10
C SER A 29 -67.32 20.27 21.43
N PRO A 30 -67.93 19.92 20.28
CA PRO A 30 -67.66 18.66 19.58
C PRO A 30 -66.19 18.44 19.21
N THR A 31 -65.43 19.52 18.97
CA THR A 31 -64.02 19.43 18.57
C THR A 31 -63.02 19.91 19.63
N GLY A 32 -63.50 20.46 20.76
CA GLY A 32 -62.64 21.07 21.79
C GLY A 32 -62.95 20.66 23.25
N GLY A 33 -63.95 19.82 23.49
CA GLY A 33 -64.36 19.41 24.84
C GLY A 33 -65.03 20.52 25.66
N ALA A 34 -65.01 20.41 27.00
CA ALA A 34 -65.75 21.32 27.90
C ALA A 34 -65.36 22.79 27.71
N LEU A 35 -66.32 23.66 27.43
CA LEU A 35 -66.13 25.10 27.23
C LEU A 35 -65.64 25.78 28.54
N PRO A 36 -64.71 26.76 28.46
CA PRO A 36 -64.15 27.44 29.62
C PRO A 36 -65.17 28.08 30.56
N SER A 37 -64.74 28.41 31.79
CA SER A 37 -65.52 29.20 32.73
C SER A 37 -65.72 30.63 32.18
N GLY A 38 -66.98 31.08 32.10
CA GLY A 38 -67.35 32.38 31.54
C GLY A 38 -68.11 32.32 30.21
N VAL A 39 -68.13 31.17 29.54
CA VAL A 39 -69.02 30.91 28.40
C VAL A 39 -70.37 30.41 28.91
N THR A 40 -71.48 30.99 28.47
CA THR A 40 -72.82 30.62 28.95
C THR A 40 -73.24 29.23 28.45
N GLU A 41 -74.23 28.60 29.10
CA GLU A 41 -74.84 27.35 28.62
C GLU A 41 -75.71 27.56 27.36
N VAL A 42 -76.28 28.76 27.21
CA VAL A 42 -77.17 29.13 26.10
C VAL A 42 -77.04 30.63 25.79
N GLY A 43 -77.41 31.01 24.56
CA GLY A 43 -77.40 32.39 24.09
C GLY A 43 -76.13 32.72 23.30
N GLY A 44 -76.30 33.66 22.36
CA GLY A 44 -75.19 34.20 21.57
C GLY A 44 -74.60 33.22 20.57
N ILE A 45 -73.39 33.55 20.09
CA ILE A 45 -72.55 32.66 19.27
C ILE A 45 -71.28 32.34 20.04
N VAL A 46 -70.96 31.07 20.23
CA VAL A 46 -69.68 30.64 20.81
C VAL A 46 -68.78 30.13 19.72
N VAL A 47 -67.57 30.64 19.64
CA VAL A 47 -66.53 30.16 18.73
C VAL A 47 -65.47 29.45 19.54
N ASP A 48 -65.17 28.22 19.17
CA ASP A 48 -64.13 27.39 19.77
C ASP A 48 -63.17 26.88 18.70
N MET A 49 -61.92 27.34 18.73
CA MET A 49 -60.87 26.97 17.78
C MET A 49 -59.76 26.23 18.49
N THR A 50 -59.34 25.10 17.92
CA THR A 50 -58.10 24.42 18.34
C THR A 50 -57.03 24.67 17.29
N GLY A 51 -55.89 25.20 17.72
CA GLY A 51 -54.72 25.44 16.90
C GLY A 51 -54.01 24.14 16.54
N THR A 52 -53.13 24.20 15.54
CA THR A 52 -52.26 23.07 15.14
C THR A 52 -51.27 22.62 16.22
N ASN A 53 -51.14 23.40 17.30
CA ASN A 53 -50.35 23.11 18.49
C ASN A 53 -51.22 22.71 19.71
N ASP A 54 -52.46 22.29 19.48
CA ASP A 54 -53.47 21.93 20.49
C ASP A 54 -53.84 23.04 21.48
N THR A 55 -53.41 24.29 21.22
CA THR A 55 -53.87 25.45 21.99
C THR A 55 -55.28 25.82 21.58
N ARG A 56 -56.15 26.03 22.55
CA ARG A 56 -57.56 26.31 22.31
C ARG A 56 -57.88 27.79 22.51
N VAL A 57 -58.65 28.38 21.61
CA VAL A 57 -59.10 29.79 21.66
C VAL A 57 -60.62 29.80 21.64
N VAL A 58 -61.24 30.29 22.71
CA VAL A 58 -62.70 30.33 22.86
C VAL A 58 -63.21 31.76 23.04
N SER A 59 -64.29 32.13 22.35
CA SER A 59 -64.96 33.43 22.51
C SER A 59 -66.47 33.28 22.48
N GLN A 60 -67.19 34.27 22.98
CA GLN A 60 -68.65 34.34 22.90
C GLN A 60 -69.12 35.73 22.48
N LEU A 61 -69.92 35.80 21.41
CA LEU A 61 -70.65 37.00 21.01
C LEU A 61 -71.97 37.07 21.77
N ALA A 62 -72.32 38.21 22.36
CA ALA A 62 -73.54 38.34 23.16
C ALA A 62 -74.81 38.23 22.29
N ALA A 63 -75.89 37.67 22.83
CA ALA A 63 -77.14 37.52 22.09
C ALA A 63 -77.76 38.88 21.71
N SER A 64 -77.59 39.90 22.55
CA SER A 64 -78.05 41.27 22.27
C SER A 64 -77.26 41.99 21.17
N GLU A 65 -76.09 41.47 20.79
CA GLU A 65 -75.26 42.00 19.69
C GLU A 65 -75.60 41.35 18.33
N LEU A 66 -76.50 40.37 18.33
CA LEU A 66 -76.94 39.67 17.12
C LEU A 66 -78.18 40.32 16.50
N TYR A 67 -78.30 40.17 15.18
CA TYR A 67 -79.45 40.68 14.44
C TYR A 67 -80.77 40.06 14.92
N ARG A 68 -81.81 40.88 15.02
CA ARG A 68 -83.17 40.45 15.37
C ARG A 68 -84.18 40.96 14.35
N GLY A 69 -84.99 40.07 13.81
CA GLY A 69 -86.08 40.39 12.89
C GLY A 69 -86.11 39.50 11.66
N TYR A 70 -87.01 39.83 10.72
CA TYR A 70 -87.08 39.17 9.41
C TYR A 70 -85.87 39.52 8.56
N ALA A 71 -85.35 38.56 7.79
CA ALA A 71 -84.43 38.88 6.70
C ALA A 71 -85.23 39.39 5.49
N ASN A 72 -84.89 40.54 4.90
CA ASN A 72 -85.49 40.98 3.63
C ASN A 72 -84.39 41.11 2.58
N PHE A 73 -84.33 40.14 1.67
CA PHE A 73 -83.28 40.07 0.65
C PHE A 73 -83.68 40.73 -0.69
N SER A 74 -84.75 41.53 -0.75
CA SER A 74 -85.18 42.25 -1.96
C SER A 74 -84.46 43.61 -2.17
N GLU A 75 -84.33 44.05 -3.42
CA GLU A 75 -83.80 45.40 -3.78
C GLU A 75 -84.68 46.57 -3.25
N ASN A 76 -85.86 46.29 -2.70
CA ASN A 76 -86.78 47.29 -2.15
C ASN A 76 -86.74 47.27 -0.61
N ALA A 77 -85.82 48.03 -0.04
CA ALA A 77 -85.65 48.17 1.41
C ALA A 77 -86.97 48.57 2.11
N VAL A 78 -87.44 47.73 3.03
CA VAL A 78 -88.48 48.10 4.00
C VAL A 78 -87.79 48.86 5.15
N PRO A 79 -88.26 50.05 5.55
CA PRO A 79 -87.62 50.81 6.63
C PRO A 79 -87.58 50.00 7.94
N GLY A 80 -86.38 49.75 8.45
CA GLY A 80 -86.15 49.03 9.72
C GLY A 80 -85.84 47.54 9.58
N VAL A 81 -85.67 47.01 8.36
CA VAL A 81 -85.29 45.61 8.09
C VAL A 81 -83.90 45.59 7.42
N ALA A 82 -82.98 44.73 7.87
CA ALA A 82 -81.68 44.60 7.23
C ALA A 82 -81.80 43.93 5.85
N THR A 83 -81.04 44.42 4.87
CA THR A 83 -81.10 43.99 3.47
C THR A 83 -79.78 43.42 2.97
N GLY A 84 -79.80 42.23 2.35
CA GLY A 84 -78.65 41.63 1.65
C GLY A 84 -78.55 40.12 1.85
N ASN A 85 -78.28 39.36 0.77
CA ASN A 85 -78.00 37.91 0.78
C ASN A 85 -76.56 37.75 0.29
N PRO A 86 -75.56 37.46 1.16
CA PRO A 86 -75.67 37.11 2.58
C PRO A 86 -76.19 38.22 3.53
N LEU A 87 -76.93 37.82 4.58
CA LEU A 87 -77.31 38.67 5.71
C LEU A 87 -76.26 38.57 6.82
N LEU A 88 -75.61 39.69 7.16
CA LEU A 88 -74.74 39.79 8.33
C LEU A 88 -75.58 39.86 9.61
N PHE A 89 -75.46 38.85 10.48
CA PHE A 89 -76.22 38.77 11.73
C PHE A 89 -75.36 38.88 13.00
N GLY A 90 -74.04 38.94 12.88
CA GLY A 90 -73.14 39.18 14.02
C GLY A 90 -71.69 39.39 13.59
N THR A 91 -70.88 40.02 14.45
CA THR A 91 -69.43 40.10 14.24
C THR A 91 -68.69 39.94 15.57
N GLN A 92 -67.92 38.86 15.70
CA GLN A 92 -67.03 38.66 16.83
C GLN A 92 -65.68 39.33 16.54
N THR A 93 -65.26 40.24 17.42
CA THR A 93 -63.97 40.94 17.32
C THR A 93 -62.99 40.46 18.39
N GLY A 94 -61.72 40.88 18.28
CA GLY A 94 -60.69 40.60 19.29
C GLY A 94 -59.71 39.49 18.93
N TYR A 95 -59.72 39.00 17.68
CA TYR A 95 -58.74 38.05 17.17
C TYR A 95 -57.51 38.78 16.62
N ASP A 96 -56.82 39.54 17.47
CA ASP A 96 -55.58 40.20 17.06
C ASP A 96 -54.41 39.20 16.95
N SER A 97 -53.26 39.68 16.48
CA SER A 97 -52.07 38.84 16.30
C SER A 97 -51.63 38.13 17.59
N THR A 98 -51.87 38.71 18.77
CA THR A 98 -51.47 38.09 20.05
C THR A 98 -52.29 36.84 20.35
N VAL A 99 -53.54 36.78 19.89
CA VAL A 99 -54.41 35.60 20.00
C VAL A 99 -54.11 34.61 18.88
N LEU A 100 -53.99 35.09 17.63
CA LEU A 100 -53.84 34.23 16.46
C LEU A 100 -52.47 33.53 16.39
N ASP A 101 -51.41 34.15 16.91
CA ASP A 101 -50.07 33.54 16.99
C ASP A 101 -50.07 32.31 17.93
N GLN A 102 -50.98 32.26 18.92
CA GLN A 102 -51.06 31.16 19.90
C GLN A 102 -51.64 29.88 19.29
N LEU A 103 -52.26 29.93 18.11
CA LEU A 103 -52.84 28.76 17.42
C LEU A 103 -51.78 27.92 16.66
N GLY A 104 -50.50 28.27 16.74
CA GLY A 104 -49.42 27.47 16.13
C GLY A 104 -49.29 27.61 14.62
N GLY A 105 -49.85 28.67 14.03
CA GLY A 105 -49.77 28.94 12.59
C GLY A 105 -50.95 28.41 11.76
N GLY A 106 -52.00 27.90 12.40
CA GLY A 106 -53.23 27.46 11.72
C GLY A 106 -54.27 26.92 12.69
N ILE A 107 -55.48 26.65 12.19
CA ILE A 107 -56.58 26.04 12.95
C ILE A 107 -56.72 24.58 12.48
N GLN A 108 -56.77 23.63 13.41
CA GLN A 108 -56.98 22.20 13.11
C GLN A 108 -58.41 21.74 13.33
N SER A 109 -59.17 22.45 14.16
CA SER A 109 -60.62 22.25 14.30
C SER A 109 -61.32 23.53 14.76
N LEU A 110 -62.56 23.72 14.31
CA LEU A 110 -63.41 24.85 14.66
C LEU A 110 -64.82 24.33 14.98
N SER A 111 -65.36 24.78 16.11
CA SER A 111 -66.76 24.59 16.47
C SER A 111 -67.42 25.94 16.73
N ILE A 112 -68.59 26.17 16.12
CA ILE A 112 -69.40 27.37 16.33
C ILE A 112 -70.75 26.95 16.91
N ARG A 113 -70.98 27.28 18.19
CA ARG A 113 -72.28 27.12 18.83
C ARG A 113 -73.17 28.29 18.48
N ILE A 114 -74.40 28.03 18.05
CA ILE A 114 -75.42 29.05 17.87
C ILE A 114 -76.64 28.66 18.70
N THR A 115 -77.19 29.64 19.41
CA THR A 115 -78.51 29.55 20.04
C THR A 115 -79.46 30.48 19.30
N LEU A 116 -80.55 29.94 18.75
CA LEU A 116 -81.53 30.70 17.98
C LEU A 116 -82.95 30.28 18.36
N TYR A 117 -83.84 31.26 18.52
CA TYR A 117 -85.28 31.02 18.43
C TYR A 117 -85.73 31.26 17.00
N ASP A 118 -86.20 30.20 16.34
CA ASP A 118 -86.86 30.32 15.05
C ASP A 118 -88.32 30.73 15.28
N GLY A 119 -88.72 31.88 14.73
CA GLY A 119 -90.08 32.40 14.86
C GLY A 119 -90.89 32.28 13.57
N ASP A 120 -90.42 31.52 12.58
CA ASP A 120 -91.12 31.26 11.33
C ASP A 120 -91.88 29.92 11.34
N THR A 121 -92.94 29.82 10.54
CA THR A 121 -93.72 28.59 10.30
C THR A 121 -93.94 28.33 8.79
N ALA A 122 -93.29 29.10 7.92
CA ALA A 122 -93.36 29.03 6.46
C ALA A 122 -92.31 28.05 5.86
N PRO A 123 -92.43 27.67 4.56
CA PRO A 123 -91.46 26.81 3.89
C PRO A 123 -90.18 27.58 3.55
N GLY A 124 -89.11 27.30 4.32
CA GLY A 124 -87.83 28.02 4.29
C GLY A 124 -87.05 27.96 5.62
N ASP A 125 -87.55 27.20 6.61
CA ASP A 125 -86.98 27.03 7.95
C ASP A 125 -85.56 26.43 7.98
N PHE A 126 -84.89 26.56 9.13
CA PHE A 126 -83.49 26.10 9.28
C PHE A 126 -83.32 24.59 9.14
N ASP A 127 -84.39 23.81 9.11
CA ASP A 127 -84.36 22.35 8.95
C ASP A 127 -84.70 21.84 7.52
N GLN A 128 -84.94 22.72 6.54
CA GLN A 128 -85.28 22.34 5.16
C GLN A 128 -84.18 22.51 4.10
N GLY A 129 -82.95 22.85 4.50
CA GLY A 129 -81.78 22.76 3.61
C GLY A 129 -81.55 23.96 2.70
N GLU A 130 -82.23 25.08 2.94
CA GLU A 130 -82.10 26.32 2.14
C GLU A 130 -81.19 27.37 2.78
N ASN A 131 -80.96 27.24 4.09
CA ASN A 131 -80.17 28.16 4.90
C ASN A 131 -78.72 27.67 5.07
N THR A 132 -77.74 28.53 4.78
CA THR A 132 -76.32 28.22 5.01
C THR A 132 -75.61 29.27 5.84
N LEU A 133 -74.73 28.80 6.74
CA LEU A 133 -73.85 29.67 7.51
C LEU A 133 -72.55 29.89 6.74
N SER A 134 -72.15 31.15 6.60
CA SER A 134 -70.81 31.53 6.17
C SER A 134 -70.16 32.42 7.22
N VAL A 135 -68.83 32.34 7.32
CA VAL A 135 -68.04 33.20 8.20
C VAL A 135 -66.93 33.85 7.38
N ASN A 136 -66.85 35.19 7.41
CA ASN A 136 -65.96 35.96 6.53
C ASN A 136 -66.07 35.53 5.04
N ASP A 137 -67.30 35.36 4.56
CA ASP A 137 -67.65 34.87 3.20
C ASP A 137 -67.22 33.42 2.89
N ILE A 138 -66.78 32.64 3.90
CA ILE A 138 -66.41 31.23 3.75
C ILE A 138 -67.58 30.35 4.22
N LEU A 139 -68.10 29.51 3.34
CA LEU A 139 -69.23 28.61 3.61
C LEU A 139 -68.84 27.53 4.63
N LEU A 140 -69.58 27.43 5.73
CA LEU A 140 -69.34 26.46 6.80
C LEU A 140 -70.28 25.26 6.76
N GLY A 141 -71.51 25.43 6.31
CA GLY A 141 -72.47 24.34 6.22
C GLY A 141 -73.92 24.80 6.17
N ASN A 142 -74.83 23.84 5.99
CA ASN A 142 -76.26 24.07 6.04
C ASN A 142 -76.76 24.03 7.48
N TRP A 143 -77.72 24.89 7.83
CA TRP A 143 -78.32 24.88 9.16
C TRP A 143 -79.12 23.60 9.42
N SER A 144 -79.66 22.94 8.38
CA SER A 144 -80.41 21.69 8.50
C SER A 144 -79.53 20.50 8.88
N ASP A 145 -78.23 20.60 8.60
CA ASP A 145 -77.25 19.57 8.89
C ASP A 145 -76.73 19.66 10.34
N VAL A 146 -77.12 20.71 11.08
CA VAL A 146 -76.75 20.89 12.48
C VAL A 146 -77.71 20.10 13.36
N THR A 147 -77.15 19.21 14.18
CA THR A 147 -77.89 18.64 15.31
C THR A 147 -78.15 19.77 16.31
N ALA A 148 -79.39 20.27 16.37
CA ALA A 148 -79.81 21.26 17.34
C ALA A 148 -80.66 20.62 18.44
N TYR A 149 -80.54 21.16 19.64
CA TYR A 149 -81.25 20.70 20.82
C TYR A 149 -82.20 21.80 21.26
N GLN A 150 -83.46 21.43 21.50
CA GLN A 150 -84.36 22.34 22.20
C GLN A 150 -83.79 22.64 23.59
N THR A 151 -83.62 23.91 23.92
CA THR A 151 -83.00 24.39 25.16
C THR A 151 -83.99 25.22 25.98
N THR A 152 -83.95 25.07 27.30
CA THR A 152 -84.61 26.00 28.23
C THR A 152 -83.93 27.37 28.21
N SER A 153 -84.56 28.35 28.86
CA SER A 153 -84.01 29.69 29.03
C SER A 153 -82.65 29.74 29.73
N ASP A 154 -82.33 28.74 30.55
CA ASP A 154 -81.06 28.60 31.26
C ASP A 154 -80.09 27.59 30.62
N GLY A 155 -80.44 26.99 29.47
CA GLY A 155 -79.52 26.18 28.67
C GLY A 155 -79.50 24.69 28.95
N GLN A 156 -80.50 24.18 29.68
CA GLN A 156 -80.75 22.75 29.84
C GLN A 156 -81.42 22.18 28.57
N THR A 157 -80.93 21.05 28.06
CA THR A 157 -81.53 20.40 26.90
C THR A 157 -82.83 19.69 27.26
N LEU A 158 -83.92 20.00 26.57
CA LEU A 158 -85.23 19.38 26.76
C LEU A 158 -85.49 18.34 25.67
N LEU A 159 -85.21 17.06 25.94
CA LEU A 159 -85.88 15.88 25.37
C LEU A 159 -86.44 15.98 23.90
N SER A 160 -85.62 16.32 22.90
CA SER A 160 -85.61 15.78 21.53
C SER A 160 -84.54 16.50 20.68
N THR A 161 -83.78 15.77 19.86
CA THR A 161 -82.93 16.34 18.81
C THR A 161 -83.81 16.70 17.62
N THR A 162 -83.68 17.91 17.09
CA THR A 162 -84.19 18.26 15.76
C THR A 162 -83.03 18.19 14.75
N ASN A 163 -83.31 17.75 13.53
CA ASN A 163 -82.39 18.04 12.42
C ASN A 163 -82.59 19.52 12.14
N GLY A 164 -81.60 20.39 12.32
CA GLY A 164 -81.76 21.84 12.21
C GLY A 164 -82.43 22.51 13.41
N PHE A 165 -82.59 23.83 13.34
CA PHE A 165 -83.21 24.67 14.38
C PHE A 165 -84.72 24.74 14.12
N GLY A 166 -85.51 23.99 14.89
CA GLY A 166 -86.94 23.85 14.62
C GLY A 166 -87.79 25.10 14.93
N ASN A 167 -88.96 25.16 14.31
CA ASN A 167 -89.92 26.26 14.41
C ASN A 167 -90.48 26.48 15.82
N ASP A 168 -90.64 27.75 16.21
CA ASP A 168 -91.20 28.25 17.47
C ASP A 168 -90.49 27.73 18.75
N ILE A 169 -89.27 27.20 18.63
CA ILE A 169 -88.49 26.70 19.75
C ILE A 169 -87.14 27.42 19.85
N LEU A 170 -86.67 27.59 21.08
CA LEU A 170 -85.29 27.96 21.33
C LEU A 170 -84.42 26.72 21.14
N ALA A 171 -83.54 26.72 20.16
CA ALA A 171 -82.65 25.63 19.87
C ALA A 171 -81.18 26.06 19.93
N THR A 172 -80.31 25.16 20.36
CA THR A 172 -78.85 25.36 20.39
C THR A 172 -78.16 24.22 19.65
N GLY A 173 -77.27 24.55 18.72
CA GLY A 173 -76.53 23.57 17.91
C GLY A 173 -75.11 24.03 17.59
N PHE A 174 -74.28 23.11 17.11
CA PHE A 174 -72.88 23.36 16.75
C PHE A 174 -72.59 23.08 15.28
N PHE A 175 -72.05 24.06 14.57
CA PHE A 175 -71.35 23.82 13.31
C PHE A 175 -69.93 23.35 13.66
N SER A 176 -69.55 22.15 13.21
CA SER A 176 -68.23 21.57 13.49
C SER A 176 -67.46 21.35 12.20
N ILE A 177 -66.30 22.00 12.09
CA ILE A 177 -65.47 22.05 10.91
C ILE A 177 -64.12 21.41 11.24
N THR A 178 -63.80 20.34 10.53
CA THR A 178 -62.48 19.66 10.55
C THR A 178 -61.84 19.63 9.17
N ASP A 179 -62.49 20.21 8.15
CA ASP A 179 -61.93 20.32 6.81
C ASP A 179 -60.76 21.31 6.79
N VAL A 180 -59.56 20.80 6.53
CA VAL A 180 -58.31 21.56 6.59
C VAL A 180 -58.30 22.73 5.60
N ALA A 181 -58.95 22.62 4.44
CA ALA A 181 -58.97 23.70 3.44
C ALA A 181 -59.84 24.87 3.93
N VAL A 182 -61.05 24.57 4.43
CA VAL A 182 -61.95 25.57 5.01
C VAL A 182 -61.32 26.24 6.24
N LEU A 183 -60.71 25.46 7.13
CA LEU A 183 -60.02 25.99 8.32
C LEU A 183 -58.83 26.89 7.98
N THR A 184 -58.09 26.55 6.92
CA THR A 184 -57.00 27.38 6.41
C THR A 184 -57.51 28.72 5.86
N GLU A 185 -58.62 28.69 5.10
CA GLU A 185 -59.26 29.92 4.61
C GLU A 185 -59.74 30.80 5.76
N ILE A 186 -60.36 30.21 6.79
CA ILE A 186 -60.82 30.95 7.98
C ILE A 186 -59.63 31.56 8.71
N TYR A 187 -58.55 30.80 8.95
CA TYR A 187 -57.35 31.31 9.60
C TYR A 187 -56.74 32.49 8.82
N ASN A 188 -56.63 32.38 7.50
CA ASN A 188 -56.16 33.46 6.65
C ASN A 188 -57.09 34.68 6.67
N SER A 189 -58.41 34.47 6.71
CA SER A 189 -59.39 35.56 6.83
C SER A 189 -59.25 36.31 8.16
N LEU A 190 -59.02 35.59 9.25
CA LEU A 190 -58.77 36.13 10.59
C LEU A 190 -57.49 36.97 10.63
N LEU A 191 -56.40 36.50 10.00
CA LEU A 191 -55.17 37.27 9.86
C LEU A 191 -55.38 38.60 9.11
N ALA A 192 -56.36 38.67 8.21
CA ALA A 192 -56.66 39.86 7.42
C ALA A 192 -57.65 40.82 8.11
N SER A 193 -58.65 40.30 8.84
CA SER A 193 -59.77 41.09 9.38
C SER A 193 -59.74 41.30 10.90
N ASN A 194 -59.00 40.47 11.64
CA ASN A 194 -59.03 40.35 13.12
C ASN A 194 -60.43 40.12 13.72
N ALA A 195 -61.38 39.65 12.90
CA ALA A 195 -62.78 39.46 13.28
C ALA A 195 -63.45 38.32 12.50
N LEU A 196 -64.50 37.74 13.08
CA LEU A 196 -65.39 36.79 12.41
C LEU A 196 -66.74 37.45 12.18
N ALA A 197 -67.07 37.70 10.92
CA ALA A 197 -68.38 38.16 10.48
C ALA A 197 -69.26 36.96 10.15
N PHE A 198 -70.38 36.78 10.88
CA PHE A 198 -71.32 35.68 10.67
C PHE A 198 -72.42 36.10 9.72
N THR A 199 -72.50 35.42 8.60
CA THR A 199 -73.46 35.69 7.53
C THR A 199 -74.31 34.49 7.22
N LEU A 200 -75.60 34.71 7.00
CA LEU A 200 -76.52 33.71 6.53
C LEU A 200 -76.77 33.91 5.03
N ASN A 201 -76.67 32.83 4.24
CA ASN A 201 -77.21 32.82 2.89
C ASN A 201 -78.45 31.94 2.81
N ASP A 202 -79.45 32.43 2.10
CA ASP A 202 -80.75 31.77 1.92
C ASP A 202 -81.04 31.58 0.41
N VAL A 203 -81.58 30.43 0.03
CA VAL A 203 -81.92 30.08 -1.36
C VAL A 203 -83.32 30.57 -1.74
N ASP A 204 -84.28 30.71 -0.81
CA ASP A 204 -85.61 31.30 -1.04
C ASP A 204 -85.88 32.53 -0.13
N PRO A 205 -85.51 33.75 -0.58
CA PRO A 205 -85.29 34.91 0.29
C PRO A 205 -86.49 35.57 1.03
N TYR A 206 -87.55 34.88 1.46
CA TYR A 206 -88.81 35.55 1.80
C TYR A 206 -89.50 35.23 3.13
N ASP A 207 -88.90 34.49 4.06
CA ASP A 207 -89.65 34.10 5.27
C ASP A 207 -88.87 34.04 6.59
N ASN A 208 -87.56 33.75 6.59
CA ASN A 208 -86.79 33.54 7.81
C ASN A 208 -86.81 34.70 8.85
N TYR A 209 -87.25 34.39 10.07
CA TYR A 209 -87.24 35.29 11.25
C TYR A 209 -86.21 34.83 12.30
N PHE A 210 -85.32 35.75 12.69
CA PHE A 210 -84.26 35.47 13.66
C PHE A 210 -84.54 36.17 14.98
N ASP A 211 -84.48 35.43 16.09
CA ASP A 211 -84.39 36.03 17.41
C ASP A 211 -83.43 35.24 18.31
N PHE A 212 -82.21 35.76 18.45
CA PHE A 212 -81.20 35.17 19.33
C PHE A 212 -81.46 35.49 20.82
N THR A 213 -82.42 36.36 21.12
CA THR A 213 -82.74 36.80 22.50
C THR A 213 -84.01 36.14 23.05
N GLN A 214 -84.94 35.75 22.19
CA GLN A 214 -86.20 35.16 22.59
C GLN A 214 -85.99 33.78 23.20
N GLY A 215 -86.65 33.55 24.35
CA GLY A 215 -86.53 32.28 25.08
C GLY A 215 -85.28 32.18 25.96
N VAL A 216 -84.26 33.02 25.79
CA VAL A 216 -83.04 33.05 26.63
C VAL A 216 -83.31 33.81 27.94
N ASP A 217 -82.77 33.33 29.06
CA ASP A 217 -82.85 34.05 30.34
C ASP A 217 -82.22 35.44 30.23
N GLY A 218 -82.89 36.46 30.77
CA GLY A 218 -82.46 37.85 30.63
C GLY A 218 -81.06 38.13 31.18
N GLY A 219 -80.57 37.35 32.14
CA GLY A 219 -79.20 37.45 32.65
C GLY A 219 -78.12 36.91 31.72
N LEU A 220 -78.49 36.14 30.68
CA LEU A 220 -77.58 35.53 29.71
C LEU A 220 -77.54 36.28 28.37
N ILE A 221 -78.52 37.14 28.09
CA ILE A 221 -78.65 37.86 26.82
C ILE A 221 -77.46 38.78 26.53
N ASP A 222 -76.97 39.50 27.55
CA ASP A 222 -75.88 40.48 27.42
C ASP A 222 -74.49 39.91 27.73
N VAL A 223 -74.34 38.58 27.77
CA VAL A 223 -73.05 37.94 28.10
C VAL A 223 -72.24 37.70 26.83
N GLY A 224 -71.16 38.45 26.68
CA GLY A 224 -70.14 38.27 25.64
C GLY A 224 -68.72 38.28 26.21
N THR A 225 -67.83 37.51 25.61
CA THR A 225 -66.41 37.43 25.95
C THR A 225 -65.56 37.45 24.67
N GLY A 226 -64.51 38.27 24.67
CA GLY A 226 -63.49 38.23 23.61
C GLY A 226 -62.71 36.90 23.61
N PRO A 227 -61.87 36.65 22.60
CA PRO A 227 -61.10 35.40 22.51
C PRO A 227 -60.18 35.17 23.71
N VAL A 228 -60.37 34.03 24.38
CA VAL A 228 -59.56 33.58 25.52
C VAL A 228 -58.71 32.39 25.09
N VAL A 229 -57.40 32.49 25.30
CA VAL A 229 -56.43 31.43 25.02
C VAL A 229 -56.33 30.48 26.21
N THR A 230 -56.50 29.18 25.96
CA THR A 230 -56.31 28.08 26.92
C THR A 230 -55.25 27.10 26.38
N PRO A 231 -54.08 26.97 27.04
CA PRO A 231 -53.05 26.00 26.66
C PRO A 231 -53.53 24.54 26.81
N PRO A 232 -52.92 23.57 26.10
CA PRO A 232 -53.26 22.16 26.26
C PRO A 232 -52.90 21.65 27.67
N THR A 233 -53.82 20.93 28.32
CA THR A 233 -53.52 20.17 29.55
C THR A 233 -53.59 18.68 29.26
N VAL A 234 -52.43 18.02 29.13
CA VAL A 234 -52.34 16.56 29.04
C VAL A 234 -52.22 15.98 30.45
N PRO A 235 -53.10 15.05 30.89
CA PRO A 235 -52.94 14.37 32.17
C PRO A 235 -51.67 13.50 32.19
N PRO A 236 -50.96 13.40 33.33
CA PRO A 236 -49.77 12.60 33.40
C PRO A 236 -50.04 11.11 33.18
N THR A 237 -49.29 10.52 32.25
CA THR A 237 -49.33 9.10 31.86
C THR A 237 -48.58 8.19 32.84
N GLY A 238 -47.70 8.76 33.65
CA GLY A 238 -46.80 8.01 34.55
C GLY A 238 -45.63 7.32 33.84
N GLN A 239 -45.38 7.65 32.57
CA GLN A 239 -44.22 7.19 31.81
C GLN A 239 -43.21 8.33 31.62
N PHE A 240 -42.08 8.23 32.31
CA PHE A 240 -40.99 9.21 32.27
C PHE A 240 -39.87 8.70 31.39
N LEU A 241 -40.01 8.93 30.08
CA LEU A 241 -39.13 8.40 29.02
C LEU A 241 -38.40 9.50 28.23
N TYR A 242 -38.62 10.77 28.56
CA TYR A 242 -37.97 11.91 27.91
C TYR A 242 -36.95 12.54 28.85
N TRP A 243 -35.71 12.70 28.38
CA TRP A 243 -34.64 13.24 29.20
C TRP A 243 -34.83 14.74 29.43
N ASP A 244 -34.85 15.15 30.69
CA ASP A 244 -35.15 16.52 31.08
C ASP A 244 -34.00 17.22 31.82
N GLY A 245 -32.93 16.49 32.13
CA GLY A 245 -31.73 17.02 32.78
C GLY A 245 -31.95 17.44 34.23
N ALA A 246 -30.88 17.93 34.86
CA ALA A 246 -30.85 18.28 36.29
C ALA A 246 -30.82 19.79 36.55
N ALA A 247 -30.98 20.62 35.52
CA ALA A 247 -30.89 22.08 35.69
C ALA A 247 -32.08 22.61 36.50
N ALA A 248 -31.82 23.62 37.34
CA ALA A 248 -32.85 24.21 38.18
C ALA A 248 -33.94 24.87 37.32
N GLY A 249 -35.19 24.41 37.47
CA GLY A 249 -36.34 24.91 36.72
C GLY A 249 -36.76 24.03 35.54
N ASN A 250 -36.06 22.92 35.27
CA ASN A 250 -36.48 21.96 34.25
C ASN A 250 -37.70 21.14 34.72
N ALA A 251 -37.73 20.75 36.00
CA ALA A 251 -38.81 19.92 36.52
C ALA A 251 -40.21 20.57 36.46
N ASP A 252 -41.19 19.77 36.03
CA ASP A 252 -42.62 20.02 36.04
C ASP A 252 -43.06 21.31 35.30
N ASN A 253 -42.37 21.68 34.22
CA ASN A 253 -42.53 22.99 33.57
C ASN A 253 -43.28 22.95 32.21
N GLY A 254 -43.70 21.78 31.75
CA GLY A 254 -44.41 21.61 30.47
C GLY A 254 -43.51 21.63 29.23
N VAL A 255 -42.19 21.45 29.39
CA VAL A 255 -41.20 21.43 28.30
C VAL A 255 -40.22 20.28 28.53
N VAL A 256 -39.82 19.58 27.46
CA VAL A 256 -38.68 18.64 27.52
C VAL A 256 -37.40 19.47 27.32
N ASN A 257 -36.70 19.78 28.41
CA ASN A 257 -35.56 20.69 28.41
C ASN A 257 -34.25 20.05 27.99
N GLY A 258 -34.01 18.80 28.38
CA GLY A 258 -32.72 18.12 28.22
C GLY A 258 -31.60 18.71 29.09
N GLY A 259 -30.35 18.52 28.63
CA GLY A 259 -29.14 19.06 29.25
C GLY A 259 -28.35 18.02 30.06
N ASP A 260 -27.47 18.50 30.95
CA ASP A 260 -26.63 17.64 31.78
C ASP A 260 -27.42 17.02 32.95
N GLY A 261 -27.02 15.82 33.41
CA GLY A 261 -27.62 15.21 34.59
C GLY A 261 -27.20 13.77 34.84
N VAL A 262 -27.74 13.17 35.91
CA VAL A 262 -27.52 11.77 36.28
C VAL A 262 -28.73 10.93 35.88
N TRP A 263 -28.48 9.83 35.18
CA TRP A 263 -29.47 8.80 34.88
C TRP A 263 -29.28 7.65 35.85
N ASP A 264 -30.14 7.61 36.86
CA ASP A 264 -30.26 6.50 37.80
C ASP A 264 -31.73 6.06 37.91
N ALA A 265 -31.99 5.00 38.68
CA ALA A 265 -33.32 4.42 38.81
C ALA A 265 -34.32 5.22 39.68
N THR A 266 -33.91 6.34 40.28
CA THR A 266 -34.66 7.04 41.32
C THR A 266 -34.80 8.56 41.13
N THR A 267 -33.84 9.21 40.48
CA THR A 267 -33.80 10.66 40.34
C THR A 267 -34.79 11.15 39.28
N ALA A 268 -35.48 12.24 39.58
CA ALA A 268 -36.52 12.83 38.74
C ALA A 268 -35.99 13.70 37.59
N ASN A 269 -35.01 13.18 36.82
CA ASN A 269 -34.44 13.85 35.63
C ASN A 269 -35.12 13.42 34.32
N TRP A 270 -36.20 12.65 34.41
CA TRP A 270 -37.01 12.21 33.28
C TRP A 270 -38.38 12.84 33.35
N THR A 271 -38.95 13.15 32.19
CA THR A 271 -40.28 13.74 32.05
C THR A 271 -41.12 12.96 31.04
N GLU A 272 -42.39 13.30 30.97
CA GLU A 272 -43.32 12.77 29.98
C GLU A 272 -43.12 13.46 28.62
N ALA A 273 -43.75 12.96 27.55
CA ALA A 273 -43.56 13.50 26.19
C ALA A 273 -43.85 15.01 26.07
N GLY A 274 -44.74 15.55 26.91
CA GLY A 274 -45.08 16.97 26.96
C GLY A 274 -44.31 17.79 28.00
N GLY A 275 -43.33 17.23 28.70
CA GLY A 275 -42.56 17.95 29.73
C GLY A 275 -43.33 18.29 31.02
N GLY A 276 -44.54 17.76 31.17
CA GLY A 276 -45.49 18.20 32.20
C GLY A 276 -45.10 17.78 33.62
N ALA A 277 -44.85 16.49 33.84
CA ALA A 277 -44.46 15.95 35.14
C ALA A 277 -43.11 15.24 35.04
N ASN A 278 -42.26 15.43 36.05
CA ASN A 278 -40.98 14.76 36.18
C ASN A 278 -41.04 13.59 37.15
N GLY A 279 -40.25 12.56 36.87
CA GLY A 279 -40.16 11.37 37.69
C GLY A 279 -38.91 10.55 37.36
N ALA A 280 -38.73 9.47 38.12
CA ALA A 280 -37.66 8.51 37.84
C ALA A 280 -37.95 7.80 36.51
N TYR A 281 -36.89 7.42 35.80
CA TYR A 281 -36.97 6.65 34.55
C TYR A 281 -37.95 5.46 34.66
N THR A 282 -39.10 5.55 33.97
CA THR A 282 -40.19 4.57 34.10
C THR A 282 -40.97 4.45 32.79
N PRO A 283 -41.26 3.22 32.30
CA PRO A 283 -40.75 1.94 32.79
C PRO A 283 -39.23 1.77 32.53
N ASN A 284 -38.58 0.96 33.38
CA ASN A 284 -37.20 0.52 33.22
C ASN A 284 -37.19 -1.02 33.15
N PRO A 285 -36.94 -1.66 31.99
CA PRO A 285 -36.54 -1.04 30.73
C PRO A 285 -37.72 -0.39 29.96
N GLY A 286 -37.39 0.61 29.15
CA GLY A 286 -38.27 1.31 28.23
C GLY A 286 -37.47 1.93 27.08
N SER A 287 -38.15 2.54 26.11
CA SER A 287 -37.51 3.28 25.01
C SER A 287 -37.46 4.77 25.35
N VAL A 288 -36.26 5.32 25.49
CA VAL A 288 -36.05 6.69 25.95
C VAL A 288 -35.79 7.67 24.81
N THR A 289 -36.13 8.94 25.01
CA THR A 289 -35.90 10.03 24.04
C THR A 289 -35.08 11.15 24.66
N PHE A 290 -33.98 11.51 23.98
CA PHE A 290 -33.13 12.64 24.29
C PHE A 290 -33.45 13.78 23.30
N ALA A 291 -34.22 14.77 23.77
CA ALA A 291 -34.66 15.95 23.02
C ALA A 291 -34.22 17.24 23.72
N GLY A 292 -34.72 18.40 23.30
CA GLY A 292 -34.37 19.67 23.94
C GLY A 292 -32.90 20.07 23.74
N THR A 293 -32.27 20.58 24.79
CA THR A 293 -30.85 20.97 24.79
C THR A 293 -29.98 19.74 24.98
N ALA A 294 -29.02 19.49 24.09
CA ALA A 294 -28.08 18.39 24.26
C ALA A 294 -27.14 18.61 25.46
N GLY A 295 -26.72 17.52 26.12
CA GLY A 295 -25.79 17.55 27.25
C GLY A 295 -25.16 16.19 27.54
N THR A 296 -24.39 16.14 28.63
CA THR A 296 -23.77 14.92 29.15
C THR A 296 -24.69 14.24 30.18
N VAL A 297 -25.08 13.00 29.88
CA VAL A 297 -25.90 12.17 30.77
C VAL A 297 -25.00 11.12 31.42
N THR A 298 -24.91 11.15 32.74
CA THR A 298 -24.07 10.22 33.51
C THR A 298 -24.93 9.10 34.08
N VAL A 299 -24.74 7.88 33.58
CA VAL A 299 -25.40 6.66 34.08
C VAL A 299 -24.81 6.26 35.43
N ASP A 300 -25.68 6.02 36.41
CA ASP A 300 -25.35 5.53 37.74
C ASP A 300 -26.30 4.39 38.13
N ASN A 301 -25.75 3.17 38.25
CA ASN A 301 -26.50 1.97 38.60
C ASN A 301 -26.50 1.68 40.10
N SER A 302 -25.89 2.53 40.94
CA SER A 302 -25.79 2.31 42.38
C SER A 302 -27.15 2.23 43.09
N LEU A 303 -28.19 2.81 42.49
CA LEU A 303 -29.57 2.84 42.99
C LEU A 303 -30.52 1.90 42.22
N GLY A 304 -29.99 1.09 41.31
CA GLY A 304 -30.75 0.17 40.47
C GLY A 304 -30.20 0.15 39.05
N ASN A 305 -30.33 -0.98 38.37
CA ASN A 305 -29.85 -1.17 37.00
C ASN A 305 -30.58 -0.24 36.02
N VAL A 306 -29.86 0.43 35.14
CA VAL A 306 -30.42 1.16 33.99
C VAL A 306 -30.46 0.22 32.78
N ALA A 307 -31.66 -0.14 32.34
CA ALA A 307 -31.88 -0.98 31.17
C ALA A 307 -32.76 -0.26 30.14
N VAL A 308 -32.57 -0.52 28.84
CA VAL A 308 -33.32 0.13 27.76
C VAL A 308 -33.81 -0.87 26.71
N GLU A 309 -35.00 -0.61 26.16
CA GLU A 309 -35.50 -1.24 24.93
C GLU A 309 -35.14 -0.39 23.68
N GLY A 310 -34.69 0.85 23.88
CA GLY A 310 -34.28 1.75 22.81
C GLY A 310 -33.88 3.13 23.31
N MET A 311 -33.19 3.88 22.44
CA MET A 311 -32.77 5.26 22.68
C MET A 311 -32.98 6.08 21.41
N HIS A 312 -33.66 7.22 21.50
CA HIS A 312 -33.83 8.15 20.39
C HIS A 312 -33.14 9.48 20.71
N PHE A 313 -32.11 9.82 19.95
CA PHE A 313 -31.46 11.12 19.98
C PHE A 313 -32.09 12.03 18.92
N ALA A 314 -33.04 12.85 19.37
CA ALA A 314 -33.85 13.74 18.52
C ALA A 314 -33.16 15.08 18.21
N VAL A 315 -32.00 15.34 18.81
CA VAL A 315 -31.17 16.53 18.58
C VAL A 315 -29.68 16.14 18.54
N ASN A 316 -28.86 16.98 17.93
CA ASN A 316 -27.42 16.77 17.83
C ASN A 316 -26.68 17.03 19.15
N GLY A 317 -25.74 16.15 19.52
CA GLY A 317 -24.67 16.45 20.49
C GLY A 317 -24.79 15.80 21.86
N TYR A 318 -25.72 14.87 22.08
CA TYR A 318 -25.81 14.15 23.35
C TYR A 318 -24.61 13.22 23.59
N HIS A 319 -24.15 13.16 24.84
CA HIS A 319 -23.05 12.31 25.27
C HIS A 319 -23.41 11.51 26.51
N ILE A 320 -23.52 10.20 26.38
CA ILE A 320 -23.90 9.29 27.46
C ILE A 320 -22.64 8.64 28.03
N VAL A 321 -22.37 8.83 29.31
CA VAL A 321 -21.17 8.37 30.02
C VAL A 321 -21.55 7.65 31.31
N GLY A 322 -20.60 7.03 32.01
CA GLY A 322 -20.82 6.44 33.34
C GLY A 322 -20.85 4.91 33.33
N GLU A 323 -21.71 4.33 34.17
CA GLU A 323 -21.84 2.88 34.34
C GLU A 323 -22.63 2.21 33.19
N ALA A 324 -22.72 0.88 33.21
CA ALA A 324 -23.27 0.10 32.11
C ALA A 324 -24.79 0.33 31.89
N ILE A 325 -25.23 0.29 30.62
CA ILE A 325 -26.65 0.25 30.24
C ILE A 325 -26.95 -1.17 29.73
N GLU A 326 -27.96 -1.84 30.28
CA GLU A 326 -28.40 -3.15 29.80
C GLU A 326 -29.37 -3.01 28.61
N LEU A 327 -29.01 -3.57 27.45
CA LEU A 327 -29.89 -3.68 26.30
C LEU A 327 -30.90 -4.83 26.52
N SER A 328 -32.18 -4.49 26.45
CA SER A 328 -33.31 -5.39 26.71
C SER A 328 -34.19 -5.61 25.47
N GLY A 329 -35.06 -6.62 25.54
CA GLY A 329 -35.91 -7.03 24.42
C GLY A 329 -35.18 -7.93 23.42
N THR A 330 -35.63 -7.97 22.17
CA THR A 330 -34.99 -8.74 21.09
C THR A 330 -33.81 -7.97 20.49
N ALA A 331 -34.01 -6.68 20.20
CA ALA A 331 -32.98 -5.75 19.79
C ALA A 331 -33.36 -4.34 20.28
N ALA A 332 -32.42 -3.67 20.94
CA ALA A 332 -32.60 -2.30 21.37
C ALA A 332 -32.38 -1.35 20.19
N THR A 333 -33.38 -0.53 19.85
CA THR A 333 -33.27 0.39 18.72
C THR A 333 -32.64 1.70 19.16
N VAL A 334 -31.51 2.08 18.55
CA VAL A 334 -30.90 3.40 18.74
C VAL A 334 -31.14 4.25 17.49
N ARG A 335 -31.98 5.27 17.63
CA ARG A 335 -32.30 6.21 16.56
C ARG A 335 -31.50 7.49 16.75
N VAL A 336 -30.80 7.95 15.73
CA VAL A 336 -30.11 9.26 15.74
C VAL A 336 -30.60 10.08 14.55
N GLY A 337 -31.32 11.15 14.84
CA GLY A 337 -31.99 11.97 13.84
C GLY A 337 -33.47 12.22 14.18
N ASP A 338 -34.05 13.21 13.52
CA ASP A 338 -35.47 13.57 13.63
C ASP A 338 -36.29 13.05 12.44
N GLY A 339 -35.67 12.37 11.48
CA GLY A 339 -36.30 11.84 10.26
C GLY A 339 -36.26 12.82 9.08
N THR A 340 -35.63 13.99 9.27
CA THR A 340 -35.38 14.96 8.20
C THR A 340 -33.98 14.77 7.59
N ALA A 341 -33.74 15.41 6.45
CA ALA A 341 -32.41 15.42 5.83
C ALA A 341 -31.37 16.13 6.71
N ASP A 342 -31.76 17.16 7.47
CA ASP A 342 -30.86 17.89 8.36
C ASP A 342 -30.39 17.00 9.53
N GLY A 343 -31.25 16.10 9.98
CA GLY A 343 -30.96 15.07 10.97
C GLY A 343 -29.81 14.12 10.59
N ALA A 344 -29.43 14.04 9.32
CA ALA A 344 -28.27 13.27 8.87
C ALA A 344 -26.93 13.77 9.47
N SER A 345 -26.89 15.03 9.91
CA SER A 345 -25.71 15.62 10.56
C SER A 345 -25.65 15.38 12.06
N PHE A 346 -26.70 14.80 12.66
CA PHE A 346 -26.77 14.61 14.11
C PHE A 346 -25.78 13.54 14.55
N VAL A 347 -25.08 13.81 15.64
CA VAL A 347 -24.14 12.91 16.29
C VAL A 347 -24.61 12.69 17.73
N ALA A 348 -24.70 11.43 18.11
CA ALA A 348 -24.86 11.02 19.51
C ALA A 348 -23.70 10.10 19.89
N THR A 349 -23.15 10.30 21.09
CA THR A 349 -22.03 9.49 21.61
C THR A 349 -22.46 8.72 22.85
N ILE A 350 -22.15 7.43 22.90
CA ILE A 350 -22.35 6.56 24.06
C ILE A 350 -21.01 5.95 24.44
N ASP A 351 -20.44 6.42 25.55
CA ASP A 351 -19.25 5.85 26.17
C ASP A 351 -19.59 4.90 27.32
N ALA A 352 -20.81 5.00 27.86
CA ALA A 352 -21.34 4.03 28.81
C ALA A 352 -21.37 2.61 28.19
N PRO A 353 -20.80 1.58 28.87
CA PRO A 353 -20.80 0.20 28.35
C PRO A 353 -22.21 -0.33 28.10
N LEU A 354 -22.48 -0.79 26.88
CA LEU A 354 -23.71 -1.47 26.52
C LEU A 354 -23.56 -2.97 26.78
N THR A 355 -24.49 -3.55 27.55
CA THR A 355 -24.45 -4.94 28.02
C THR A 355 -25.78 -5.65 27.74
N GLY A 356 -25.92 -6.92 28.13
CA GLY A 356 -27.15 -7.70 27.96
C GLY A 356 -27.13 -8.66 26.77
N THR A 357 -28.26 -9.32 26.51
CA THR A 357 -28.37 -10.34 25.44
C THR A 357 -29.04 -9.82 24.17
N ALA A 358 -29.72 -8.67 24.24
CA ALA A 358 -30.35 -8.04 23.08
C ALA A 358 -29.31 -7.52 22.07
N GLY A 359 -29.70 -7.46 20.80
CA GLY A 359 -28.93 -6.77 19.77
C GLY A 359 -29.04 -5.25 19.85
N LEU A 360 -28.25 -4.54 19.04
CA LEU A 360 -28.34 -3.10 18.86
C LEU A 360 -28.74 -2.80 17.40
N THR A 361 -29.86 -2.10 17.19
CA THR A 361 -30.29 -1.67 15.86
C THR A 361 -30.14 -0.15 15.72
N LYS A 362 -29.12 0.31 15.01
CA LYS A 362 -28.93 1.72 14.65
C LYS A 362 -29.85 2.11 13.48
N THR A 363 -30.70 3.11 13.65
CA THR A 363 -31.64 3.62 12.64
C THR A 363 -31.48 5.11 12.37
N ASP A 364 -32.18 5.59 11.33
CA ASP A 364 -32.20 6.99 10.86
C ASP A 364 -30.84 7.50 10.37
N LEU A 365 -30.79 8.70 9.79
CA LEU A 365 -29.69 9.18 8.95
C LEU A 365 -28.44 9.62 9.73
N GLY A 366 -28.55 9.90 11.03
CA GLY A 366 -27.46 10.45 11.85
C GLY A 366 -26.35 9.44 12.18
N ILE A 367 -25.39 9.90 12.98
CA ILE A 367 -24.18 9.19 13.39
C ILE A 367 -24.31 8.77 14.87
N LEU A 368 -24.21 7.47 15.15
CA LEU A 368 -24.02 6.96 16.50
C LEU A 368 -22.54 6.61 16.70
N VAL A 369 -21.91 7.21 17.72
CA VAL A 369 -20.55 6.90 18.14
C VAL A 369 -20.63 6.06 19.41
N LEU A 370 -20.03 4.87 19.39
CA LEU A 370 -19.88 3.98 20.55
C LEU A 370 -18.42 4.02 21.01
N GLY A 371 -18.12 4.79 22.06
CA GLY A 371 -16.77 4.90 22.62
C GLY A 371 -16.47 3.92 23.75
N GLY A 372 -17.50 3.28 24.32
CA GLY A 372 -17.37 2.26 25.36
C GLY A 372 -16.98 0.87 24.84
N GLU A 373 -16.39 0.05 25.70
CA GLU A 373 -16.24 -1.40 25.48
C GLU A 373 -17.58 -2.08 25.78
N ASN A 374 -18.18 -2.66 24.75
CA ASN A 374 -19.53 -3.22 24.83
C ASN A 374 -19.49 -4.74 24.87
N SER A 375 -20.34 -5.34 25.70
CA SER A 375 -20.35 -6.78 25.95
C SER A 375 -21.68 -7.46 25.62
N TYR A 376 -22.59 -6.76 24.92
CA TYR A 376 -23.85 -7.36 24.50
C TYR A 376 -23.61 -8.48 23.48
N SER A 377 -24.43 -9.54 23.54
CA SER A 377 -24.21 -10.73 22.69
C SER A 377 -25.09 -10.79 21.44
N GLY A 378 -26.12 -9.94 21.35
CA GLY A 378 -26.99 -9.90 20.18
C GLY A 378 -26.34 -9.22 18.98
N THR A 379 -26.96 -9.39 17.80
CA THR A 379 -26.49 -8.80 16.54
C THR A 379 -26.47 -7.27 16.59
N THR A 380 -25.44 -6.66 16.02
CA THR A 380 -25.38 -5.22 15.73
C THR A 380 -25.90 -4.98 14.32
N THR A 381 -27.06 -4.35 14.18
CA THR A 381 -27.65 -4.00 12.88
C THR A 381 -27.54 -2.50 12.64
N VAL A 382 -26.93 -2.10 11.53
CA VAL A 382 -26.91 -0.72 11.04
C VAL A 382 -27.94 -0.60 9.92
N ALA A 383 -29.17 -0.24 10.29
CA ALA A 383 -30.29 -0.11 9.36
C ALA A 383 -30.31 1.26 8.64
N GLY A 384 -29.58 2.25 9.15
CA GLY A 384 -29.49 3.58 8.54
C GLY A 384 -28.41 4.46 9.15
N GLY A 385 -27.96 5.44 8.37
CA GLY A 385 -26.95 6.43 8.77
C GLY A 385 -25.58 5.78 9.01
N THR A 386 -24.86 6.28 10.01
CA THR A 386 -23.52 5.79 10.35
C THR A 386 -23.48 5.25 11.78
N LEU A 387 -22.89 4.08 11.96
CA LEU A 387 -22.43 3.58 13.25
C LEU A 387 -20.90 3.64 13.29
N MET A 388 -20.34 4.24 14.33
CA MET A 388 -18.90 4.43 14.50
C MET A 388 -18.44 3.89 15.86
N GLY A 389 -17.28 3.24 15.89
CA GLY A 389 -16.67 2.74 17.12
C GLY A 389 -15.34 2.06 16.84
N SER A 390 -14.74 1.47 17.87
CA SER A 390 -13.54 0.62 17.76
C SER A 390 -13.92 -0.87 17.70
N ALA A 391 -12.95 -1.76 17.55
CA ALA A 391 -13.21 -3.21 17.52
C ALA A 391 -13.98 -3.73 18.76
N THR A 392 -13.81 -3.09 19.92
CA THR A 392 -14.48 -3.46 21.18
C THR A 392 -15.86 -2.81 21.35
N SER A 393 -16.29 -1.96 20.43
CA SER A 393 -17.52 -1.19 20.54
C SER A 393 -18.78 -1.96 20.08
N PHE A 394 -18.65 -3.15 19.48
CA PHE A 394 -19.77 -3.79 18.77
C PHE A 394 -20.26 -5.10 19.40
N GLY A 395 -19.97 -5.32 20.69
CA GLY A 395 -20.37 -6.54 21.39
C GLY A 395 -19.72 -7.79 20.80
N SER A 396 -20.27 -8.96 21.11
CA SER A 396 -19.79 -10.25 20.58
C SER A 396 -20.66 -10.83 19.47
N GLY A 397 -21.79 -10.20 19.14
CA GLY A 397 -22.68 -10.63 18.07
C GLY A 397 -22.25 -10.11 16.70
N ASP A 398 -22.67 -10.79 15.63
CA ASP A 398 -22.36 -10.40 14.26
C ASP A 398 -22.87 -8.99 13.92
N ALA A 399 -22.29 -8.38 12.88
CA ALA A 399 -22.68 -7.08 12.36
C ALA A 399 -23.42 -7.22 11.02
N VAL A 400 -24.56 -6.55 10.88
CA VAL A 400 -25.33 -6.44 9.63
C VAL A 400 -25.39 -4.98 9.22
N ILE A 401 -25.00 -4.67 7.98
CA ILE A 401 -25.01 -3.30 7.45
C ILE A 401 -25.99 -3.24 6.28
N ASP A 402 -27.15 -2.61 6.47
CA ASP A 402 -28.18 -2.52 5.44
C ASP A 402 -27.76 -1.56 4.32
N ALA A 403 -28.42 -1.68 3.16
CA ALA A 403 -28.14 -0.86 2.00
C ALA A 403 -28.23 0.65 2.32
N GLY A 404 -27.20 1.40 1.95
CA GLY A 404 -27.11 2.84 2.21
C GLY A 404 -26.64 3.23 3.62
N ALA A 405 -26.47 2.26 4.53
CA ALA A 405 -25.87 2.49 5.85
C ALA A 405 -24.34 2.31 5.82
N SER A 406 -23.66 2.81 6.86
CA SER A 406 -22.21 2.72 7.02
C SER A 406 -21.79 2.28 8.41
N LEU A 407 -20.82 1.36 8.48
CA LEU A 407 -20.09 1.01 9.70
C LEU A 407 -18.66 1.55 9.60
N ILE A 408 -18.26 2.37 10.56
CA ILE A 408 -16.89 2.88 10.68
C ILE A 408 -16.23 2.24 11.89
N ILE A 409 -15.16 1.49 11.64
CA ILE A 409 -14.27 0.99 12.67
C ILE A 409 -13.07 1.93 12.74
N ASP A 410 -13.10 2.88 13.68
CA ASP A 410 -12.02 3.82 13.96
C ASP A 410 -11.07 3.22 15.00
N GLN A 411 -9.97 2.66 14.49
CA GLN A 411 -9.07 1.83 15.29
C GLN A 411 -7.75 2.56 15.53
N ALA A 412 -7.58 3.10 16.73
CA ALA A 412 -6.39 3.88 17.11
C ALA A 412 -5.15 3.01 17.42
N ALA A 413 -5.34 1.80 17.96
CA ALA A 413 -4.29 0.85 18.32
C ALA A 413 -4.62 -0.54 17.76
N ASP A 414 -3.64 -1.44 17.65
CA ASP A 414 -3.88 -2.78 17.06
C ASP A 414 -4.97 -3.55 17.83
N ALA A 415 -5.93 -4.14 17.11
CA ALA A 415 -7.02 -4.93 17.69
C ALA A 415 -7.55 -5.99 16.71
N THR A 416 -8.16 -7.03 17.26
CA THR A 416 -8.86 -8.08 16.52
C THR A 416 -10.37 -7.81 16.53
N PHE A 417 -11.00 -7.93 15.37
CA PHE A 417 -12.44 -7.88 15.19
C PHE A 417 -12.94 -9.25 14.74
N ALA A 418 -13.61 -9.94 15.66
CA ALA A 418 -14.00 -11.34 15.51
C ALA A 418 -15.44 -11.53 15.01
N ASN A 419 -16.23 -10.46 14.89
CA ASN A 419 -17.64 -10.51 14.54
C ASN A 419 -17.75 -10.65 13.02
N ALA A 420 -18.62 -11.54 12.52
CA ALA A 420 -18.85 -11.63 11.08
C ALA A 420 -19.64 -10.40 10.61
N ILE A 421 -19.31 -9.88 9.43
CA ILE A 421 -19.98 -8.74 8.82
C ILE A 421 -20.81 -9.21 7.62
N SER A 422 -22.04 -8.72 7.49
CA SER A 422 -22.92 -9.05 6.38
C SER A 422 -23.72 -7.83 5.91
N GLY A 423 -24.40 -7.95 4.77
CA GLY A 423 -25.27 -6.91 4.21
C GLY A 423 -24.71 -6.23 2.96
N GLU A 424 -25.30 -5.09 2.61
CA GLU A 424 -25.05 -4.34 1.36
C GLU A 424 -24.46 -2.94 1.62
N GLY A 425 -24.42 -2.49 2.88
CA GLY A 425 -23.87 -1.19 3.27
C GLY A 425 -22.34 -1.14 3.26
N SER A 426 -21.79 0.02 3.60
CA SER A 426 -20.35 0.29 3.48
C SER A 426 -19.60 0.04 4.79
N LEU A 427 -18.42 -0.57 4.69
CA LEU A 427 -17.47 -0.71 5.80
C LEU A 427 -16.30 0.24 5.62
N PHE A 428 -15.93 0.97 6.68
CA PHE A 428 -14.75 1.84 6.69
C PHE A 428 -13.81 1.44 7.82
N LYS A 429 -12.53 1.24 7.49
CA LYS A 429 -11.43 1.17 8.45
C LYS A 429 -10.74 2.52 8.51
N THR A 430 -10.79 3.16 9.67
CA THR A 430 -10.11 4.42 9.99
C THR A 430 -9.18 4.22 11.20
N GLY A 431 -8.46 5.26 11.61
CA GLY A 431 -7.46 5.18 12.68
C GLY A 431 -6.15 4.50 12.26
N VAL A 432 -5.08 4.76 12.99
CA VAL A 432 -3.71 4.35 12.62
C VAL A 432 -3.36 2.90 12.96
N GLY A 433 -4.13 2.25 13.83
CA GLY A 433 -3.90 0.88 14.26
C GLY A 433 -4.19 -0.17 13.19
N THR A 434 -3.72 -1.37 13.42
CA THR A 434 -4.06 -2.57 12.67
C THR A 434 -5.40 -3.13 13.16
N LEU A 435 -6.37 -3.28 12.25
CA LEU A 435 -7.58 -4.05 12.52
C LEU A 435 -7.43 -5.41 11.87
N GLU A 436 -7.37 -6.46 12.68
CA GLU A 436 -7.37 -7.84 12.21
C GLU A 436 -8.81 -8.37 12.13
N VAL A 437 -9.27 -8.74 10.94
CA VAL A 437 -10.58 -9.38 10.73
C VAL A 437 -10.37 -10.89 10.61
N THR A 438 -10.92 -11.65 11.55
CA THR A 438 -10.73 -13.11 11.63
C THR A 438 -11.94 -13.92 11.18
N ALA A 439 -13.13 -13.31 11.17
CA ALA A 439 -14.36 -14.00 10.78
C ALA A 439 -14.53 -14.06 9.25
N ASP A 440 -15.26 -15.08 8.81
CA ASP A 440 -15.75 -15.16 7.44
C ASP A 440 -17.02 -14.32 7.28
N SER A 441 -16.87 -13.17 6.63
CA SER A 441 -17.92 -12.18 6.40
C SER A 441 -18.54 -12.34 5.01
N SER A 442 -19.84 -12.06 4.91
CA SER A 442 -20.64 -12.10 3.67
C SER A 442 -21.07 -10.71 3.19
N LEU A 443 -20.38 -9.67 3.65
CA LEU A 443 -20.58 -8.30 3.22
C LEU A 443 -20.41 -8.19 1.69
N THR A 444 -21.41 -7.63 1.02
CA THR A 444 -21.40 -7.37 -0.43
C THR A 444 -21.14 -5.91 -0.76
N GLY A 445 -21.44 -5.01 0.18
CA GLY A 445 -21.11 -3.60 0.04
C GLY A 445 -19.61 -3.32 0.14
N PRO A 446 -19.15 -2.11 -0.24
CA PRO A 446 -17.73 -1.81 -0.36
C PRO A 446 -17.04 -1.67 1.00
N THR A 447 -15.79 -2.10 1.05
CA THR A 447 -14.87 -1.84 2.18
C THR A 447 -13.85 -0.78 1.77
N THR A 448 -13.70 0.27 2.58
CA THR A 448 -12.67 1.31 2.38
C THR A 448 -11.66 1.28 3.52
N VAL A 449 -10.39 1.08 3.21
CA VAL A 449 -9.28 1.23 4.16
C VAL A 449 -8.73 2.65 4.01
N ALA A 450 -9.19 3.56 4.88
CA ALA A 450 -8.83 4.97 4.80
C ALA A 450 -7.52 5.29 5.55
N ALA A 451 -7.21 4.55 6.61
CA ALA A 451 -5.99 4.73 7.40
C ALA A 451 -5.57 3.45 8.15
N GLY A 452 -4.30 3.39 8.54
CA GLY A 452 -3.72 2.26 9.26
C GLY A 452 -3.65 1.00 8.42
N LYS A 453 -3.75 -0.17 9.06
CA LYS A 453 -3.75 -1.47 8.39
C LYS A 453 -5.09 -2.18 8.58
N LEU A 454 -5.68 -2.69 7.50
CA LEU A 454 -6.69 -3.74 7.56
C LEU A 454 -6.00 -5.07 7.26
N GLN A 455 -5.97 -5.98 8.23
CA GLN A 455 -5.42 -7.31 8.08
C GLN A 455 -6.56 -8.33 8.00
N VAL A 456 -6.79 -8.90 6.82
CA VAL A 456 -7.86 -9.88 6.59
C VAL A 456 -7.28 -11.28 6.71
N ASN A 457 -7.58 -11.95 7.81
CA ASN A 457 -7.19 -13.34 8.07
C ASN A 457 -8.37 -14.31 7.96
N GLY A 458 -9.61 -13.81 7.97
CA GLY A 458 -10.84 -14.50 7.58
C GLY A 458 -11.23 -14.22 6.12
N SER A 459 -12.49 -13.82 5.90
CA SER A 459 -13.01 -13.57 4.55
C SER A 459 -13.84 -12.28 4.47
N LEU A 460 -13.60 -11.49 3.42
CA LEU A 460 -14.43 -10.42 2.88
C LEU A 460 -14.61 -10.65 1.37
N ALA A 461 -14.70 -11.91 0.94
CA ALA A 461 -14.61 -12.33 -0.47
C ALA A 461 -15.62 -11.70 -1.43
N THR A 462 -16.74 -11.18 -0.92
CA THR A 462 -17.78 -10.52 -1.72
C THR A 462 -17.75 -8.99 -1.62
N SER A 463 -16.89 -8.43 -0.77
CA SER A 463 -16.78 -6.99 -0.55
C SER A 463 -15.63 -6.41 -1.38
N PRO A 464 -15.87 -5.52 -2.35
CA PRO A 464 -14.81 -4.84 -3.06
C PRO A 464 -14.06 -3.90 -2.11
N VAL A 465 -12.73 -3.89 -2.17
CA VAL A 465 -11.86 -3.16 -1.24
C VAL A 465 -11.18 -1.98 -1.95
N THR A 466 -11.33 -0.78 -1.41
CA THR A 466 -10.52 0.39 -1.80
C THR A 466 -9.48 0.67 -0.72
N VAL A 467 -8.19 0.75 -1.11
CA VAL A 467 -7.10 1.09 -0.19
C VAL A 467 -6.64 2.52 -0.45
N GLY A 468 -6.84 3.39 0.54
CA GLY A 468 -6.53 4.80 0.47
C GLY A 468 -5.04 5.12 0.60
N ASN A 469 -4.70 6.39 0.36
CA ASN A 469 -3.33 6.89 0.50
C ASN A 469 -2.80 6.70 1.92
N GLY A 470 -1.63 6.06 2.06
CA GLY A 470 -0.99 5.79 3.35
C GLY A 470 -1.62 4.63 4.13
N ALA A 471 -2.68 4.02 3.61
CA ALA A 471 -3.30 2.84 4.22
C ALA A 471 -2.70 1.54 3.66
N THR A 472 -2.82 0.48 4.46
CA THR A 472 -2.31 -0.85 4.12
C THR A 472 -3.43 -1.87 4.18
N LEU A 473 -3.58 -2.68 3.13
CA LEU A 473 -4.31 -3.94 3.18
C LEU A 473 -3.32 -5.10 3.30
N GLY A 474 -3.58 -6.05 4.17
CA GLY A 474 -2.78 -7.27 4.28
C GLY A 474 -3.54 -8.45 4.83
N GLY A 475 -2.81 -9.46 5.30
CA GLY A 475 -3.37 -10.73 5.78
C GLY A 475 -3.37 -11.83 4.72
N TYR A 476 -3.75 -13.03 5.14
CA TYR A 476 -3.70 -14.26 4.32
C TYR A 476 -5.09 -14.81 3.96
N GLY A 477 -6.13 -14.01 4.20
CA GLY A 477 -7.53 -14.35 3.95
C GLY A 477 -7.95 -14.10 2.49
N THR A 478 -9.26 -13.93 2.31
CA THR A 478 -9.86 -13.59 1.00
C THR A 478 -10.57 -12.25 1.07
N VAL A 479 -10.42 -11.41 0.05
CA VAL A 479 -11.17 -10.16 -0.16
C VAL A 479 -11.86 -10.16 -1.53
N GLY A 480 -12.82 -9.27 -1.77
CA GLY A 480 -13.30 -9.00 -3.12
C GLY A 480 -12.27 -8.26 -3.97
N GLY A 481 -12.65 -7.80 -5.16
CA GLY A 481 -11.77 -7.01 -6.02
C GLY A 481 -11.15 -5.80 -5.31
N ILE A 482 -9.89 -5.49 -5.61
CA ILE A 482 -9.12 -4.41 -4.94
C ILE A 482 -8.89 -3.25 -5.90
N SER A 483 -9.10 -2.02 -5.42
CA SER A 483 -8.54 -0.80 -5.99
C SER A 483 -7.52 -0.18 -5.02
N ALA A 484 -6.23 -0.35 -5.33
CA ALA A 484 -5.12 0.22 -4.57
C ALA A 484 -4.77 1.62 -5.11
N GLN A 485 -5.12 2.66 -4.36
CA GLN A 485 -4.94 4.05 -4.78
C GLN A 485 -3.49 4.52 -4.64
N ALA A 486 -3.14 5.64 -5.28
CA ALA A 486 -1.80 6.22 -5.17
C ALA A 486 -1.39 6.41 -3.69
N GLY A 487 -0.20 5.92 -3.33
CA GLY A 487 0.32 5.96 -1.96
C GLY A 487 -0.17 4.85 -1.02
N SER A 488 -1.06 3.95 -1.47
CA SER A 488 -1.48 2.80 -0.67
C SER A 488 -0.44 1.67 -0.68
N THR A 489 -0.59 0.71 0.24
CA THR A 489 0.19 -0.53 0.26
C THR A 489 -0.71 -1.76 0.32
N VAL A 490 -0.42 -2.78 -0.49
CA VAL A 490 -0.96 -4.13 -0.36
C VAL A 490 0.19 -5.04 0.07
N ALA A 491 0.04 -5.74 1.19
CA ALA A 491 1.08 -6.53 1.83
C ALA A 491 0.49 -7.86 2.34
N PRO A 492 0.49 -8.92 1.49
CA PRO A 492 -0.01 -10.24 1.87
C PRO A 492 0.59 -10.76 3.18
N GLY A 493 -0.20 -11.55 3.90
CA GLY A 493 0.19 -12.24 5.13
C GLY A 493 0.35 -11.38 6.40
N GLY A 494 0.80 -12.04 7.47
CA GLY A 494 1.43 -11.46 8.68
C GLY A 494 2.94 -11.73 8.75
N SER A 495 3.43 -12.33 7.66
CA SER A 495 4.79 -12.50 7.13
C SER A 495 4.55 -13.10 5.71
N ILE A 496 5.39 -14.00 5.21
CA ILE A 496 5.16 -14.71 3.95
C ILE A 496 3.80 -15.44 3.95
N GLY A 497 2.92 -15.07 3.03
CA GLY A 497 1.59 -15.65 2.88
C GLY A 497 0.87 -15.25 1.58
N THR A 498 -0.33 -15.79 1.40
CA THR A 498 -1.14 -15.56 0.20
C THR A 498 -2.37 -14.74 0.56
N LEU A 499 -2.57 -13.59 -0.07
CA LEU A 499 -3.85 -12.87 -0.03
C LEU A 499 -4.65 -13.23 -1.28
N SER A 500 -5.85 -13.77 -1.09
CA SER A 500 -6.73 -14.15 -2.20
C SER A 500 -7.71 -13.02 -2.54
N ILE A 501 -7.89 -12.75 -3.82
CA ILE A 501 -8.70 -11.66 -4.36
C ILE A 501 -9.76 -12.27 -5.27
N ASN A 502 -11.00 -12.20 -4.84
CA ASN A 502 -12.16 -12.66 -5.59
C ASN A 502 -12.73 -11.52 -6.44
N GLY A 503 -12.10 -11.27 -7.59
CA GLY A 503 -12.41 -10.17 -8.50
C GLY A 503 -11.14 -9.60 -9.13
N ASP A 504 -11.27 -8.41 -9.71
CA ASP A 504 -10.14 -7.71 -10.35
C ASP A 504 -9.23 -7.02 -9.32
N TYR A 505 -7.95 -6.93 -9.67
CA TYR A 505 -6.94 -6.18 -8.94
C TYR A 505 -6.48 -4.98 -9.77
N HIS A 506 -6.68 -3.76 -9.28
CA HIS A 506 -6.13 -2.54 -9.87
C HIS A 506 -5.10 -1.93 -8.92
N GLN A 507 -3.90 -1.69 -9.43
CA GLN A 507 -2.82 -1.03 -8.71
C GLN A 507 -2.42 0.27 -9.40
N ALA A 508 -2.75 1.40 -8.77
CA ALA A 508 -2.50 2.72 -9.31
C ALA A 508 -1.00 3.10 -9.30
N SER A 509 -0.62 4.07 -10.14
CA SER A 509 0.73 4.64 -10.13
C SER A 509 1.11 5.17 -8.74
N GLY A 510 2.31 4.84 -8.26
CA GLY A 510 2.81 5.25 -6.94
C GLY A 510 2.25 4.46 -5.74
N SER A 511 1.35 3.50 -5.96
CA SER A 511 0.96 2.52 -4.94
C SER A 511 1.96 1.36 -4.88
N ARG A 512 1.99 0.63 -3.76
CA ARG A 512 2.99 -0.40 -3.46
C ARG A 512 2.33 -1.77 -3.28
N TYR A 513 2.87 -2.78 -3.95
CA TYR A 513 2.74 -4.16 -3.54
C TYR A 513 4.02 -4.54 -2.79
N ALA A 514 3.93 -4.72 -1.48
CA ALA A 514 5.04 -5.18 -0.65
C ALA A 514 5.07 -6.71 -0.64
N VAL A 515 6.18 -7.29 -1.09
CA VAL A 515 6.41 -8.73 -1.18
C VAL A 515 7.57 -9.12 -0.28
N GLU A 516 7.32 -10.02 0.67
CA GLU A 516 8.35 -10.70 1.46
C GLU A 516 8.77 -12.00 0.77
N LEU A 517 10.07 -12.33 0.83
CA LEU A 517 10.57 -13.61 0.33
C LEU A 517 11.81 -14.11 1.08
N THR A 518 12.09 -15.42 0.94
CA THR A 518 13.31 -16.07 1.45
C THR A 518 14.26 -16.43 0.31
N SER A 519 15.55 -16.62 0.61
CA SER A 519 16.53 -17.10 -0.36
C SER A 519 16.24 -18.49 -0.93
N THR A 520 15.45 -19.30 -0.22
CA THR A 520 15.12 -20.69 -0.58
C THR A 520 13.90 -20.84 -1.49
N GLY A 521 13.03 -19.81 -1.56
CA GLY A 521 11.92 -19.79 -2.52
C GLY A 521 10.54 -19.49 -1.96
N ASP A 522 10.41 -19.28 -0.64
CA ASP A 522 9.14 -18.84 -0.07
C ASP A 522 8.94 -17.37 -0.44
N THR A 523 7.70 -17.00 -0.76
CA THR A 523 7.34 -15.65 -1.20
C THR A 523 5.89 -15.37 -0.86
N ASP A 524 5.60 -14.10 -0.58
CA ASP A 524 4.24 -13.59 -0.64
C ASP A 524 3.64 -13.81 -2.03
N LEU A 525 2.31 -13.99 -2.05
CA LEU A 525 1.54 -14.18 -3.28
C LEU A 525 0.24 -13.38 -3.24
N LEU A 526 -0.05 -12.64 -4.32
CA LEU A 526 -1.39 -12.19 -4.65
C LEU A 526 -2.07 -13.20 -5.57
N GLY A 527 -3.14 -13.84 -5.07
CA GLY A 527 -3.95 -14.80 -5.83
C GLY A 527 -5.25 -14.17 -6.33
N ILE A 528 -5.32 -13.79 -7.61
CA ILE A 528 -6.41 -13.01 -8.18
C ILE A 528 -7.26 -13.87 -9.12
N SER A 529 -8.57 -13.97 -8.85
CA SER A 529 -9.51 -14.72 -9.72
C SER A 529 -9.98 -13.91 -10.94
N GLY A 530 -9.80 -12.58 -10.92
CA GLY A 530 -10.05 -11.68 -12.05
C GLY A 530 -8.77 -11.26 -12.78
N ALA A 531 -8.81 -10.09 -13.42
CA ALA A 531 -7.66 -9.50 -14.09
C ALA A 531 -6.82 -8.64 -13.14
N ALA A 532 -5.51 -8.57 -13.38
CA ALA A 532 -4.59 -7.65 -12.72
C ALA A 532 -4.20 -6.51 -13.65
N THR A 533 -4.53 -5.26 -13.29
CA THR A 533 -4.15 -4.05 -14.02
C THR A 533 -3.14 -3.25 -13.21
N LEU A 534 -1.94 -3.10 -13.75
CA LEU A 534 -0.79 -2.41 -13.15
C LEU A 534 -0.55 -1.10 -13.91
N ASP A 535 -0.91 0.03 -13.31
CA ASP A 535 -0.67 1.34 -13.94
C ASP A 535 0.84 1.63 -14.01
N GLY A 536 1.26 2.40 -15.03
CA GLY A 536 2.65 2.83 -15.16
C GLY A 536 3.16 3.53 -13.90
N GLY A 537 4.15 2.94 -13.22
CA GLY A 537 4.69 3.43 -11.95
C GLY A 537 4.10 2.77 -10.68
N ALA A 538 3.25 1.75 -10.83
CA ALA A 538 2.93 0.82 -9.74
C ALA A 538 4.22 0.14 -9.26
N GLN A 539 4.44 0.06 -7.95
CA GLN A 539 5.68 -0.46 -7.36
C GLN A 539 5.51 -1.90 -6.88
N LEU A 540 6.49 -2.75 -7.21
CA LEU A 540 6.74 -4.02 -6.53
C LEU A 540 7.94 -3.83 -5.61
N VAL A 541 7.72 -3.93 -4.31
CA VAL A 541 8.71 -3.61 -3.28
C VAL A 541 9.10 -4.89 -2.56
N VAL A 542 10.33 -5.35 -2.81
CA VAL A 542 10.86 -6.60 -2.26
C VAL A 542 11.48 -6.39 -0.89
N THR A 543 11.10 -7.21 0.07
CA THR A 543 11.77 -7.35 1.37
C THR A 543 12.29 -8.77 1.51
N LYS A 544 13.57 -8.92 1.82
CA LYS A 544 14.14 -10.23 2.09
C LYS A 544 14.14 -10.51 3.58
N THR A 545 13.58 -11.65 3.99
CA THR A 545 13.38 -11.97 5.41
C THR A 545 14.48 -12.87 6.01
N ASP A 546 15.37 -13.44 5.18
CA ASP A 546 16.45 -14.31 5.63
C ASP A 546 17.86 -13.82 5.27
N ALA A 547 18.86 -14.28 6.01
CA ALA A 547 20.25 -13.85 5.83
C ALA A 547 21.00 -14.61 4.73
N ALA A 548 20.49 -15.75 4.26
CA ALA A 548 21.16 -16.57 3.26
C ALA A 548 21.14 -15.88 1.88
N ARG A 549 22.11 -16.18 1.00
CA ARG A 549 22.18 -15.55 -0.33
C ARG A 549 21.11 -16.12 -1.25
N TYR A 550 20.59 -15.27 -2.13
CA TYR A 550 19.75 -15.73 -3.24
C TYR A 550 20.48 -16.78 -4.07
N VAL A 551 19.72 -17.68 -4.68
CA VAL A 551 20.25 -18.70 -5.59
C VAL A 551 20.02 -18.25 -7.03
N LEU A 552 21.09 -18.19 -7.83
CA LEU A 552 21.01 -17.84 -9.26
C LEU A 552 20.02 -18.75 -10.00
N GLY A 553 19.19 -18.16 -10.85
CA GLY A 553 18.14 -18.85 -11.60
C GLY A 553 16.90 -19.22 -10.77
N LYS A 554 16.85 -18.87 -9.48
CA LYS A 554 15.64 -19.05 -8.67
C LYS A 554 14.54 -18.10 -9.15
N ARG A 555 13.35 -18.67 -9.36
CA ARG A 555 12.10 -17.97 -9.69
C ARG A 555 11.18 -17.93 -8.47
N TYR A 556 10.54 -16.79 -8.25
CA TYR A 556 9.51 -16.53 -7.24
C TYR A 556 8.22 -16.10 -7.95
N THR A 557 7.10 -16.75 -7.69
CA THR A 557 5.79 -16.31 -8.20
C THR A 557 5.16 -15.38 -7.17
N VAL A 558 4.99 -14.11 -7.52
CA VAL A 558 4.47 -13.09 -6.58
C VAL A 558 3.03 -12.68 -6.89
N LEU A 559 2.57 -12.90 -8.13
CA LEU A 559 1.19 -12.62 -8.52
C LEU A 559 0.69 -13.66 -9.50
N THR A 560 -0.53 -14.13 -9.29
CA THR A 560 -1.31 -14.94 -10.25
C THR A 560 -2.64 -14.24 -10.52
N ALA A 561 -3.05 -14.11 -11.78
CA ALA A 561 -4.32 -13.51 -12.20
C ALA A 561 -5.00 -14.33 -13.29
N ASP A 562 -6.13 -14.97 -12.96
CA ASP A 562 -6.86 -15.85 -13.88
C ASP A 562 -7.43 -15.09 -15.10
N GLY A 563 -7.77 -13.81 -14.93
CA GLY A 563 -8.20 -12.90 -15.99
C GLY A 563 -7.06 -12.23 -16.77
N GLY A 564 -5.80 -12.54 -16.42
CA GLY A 564 -4.59 -12.04 -17.06
C GLY A 564 -3.97 -10.82 -16.39
N VAL A 565 -2.70 -10.54 -16.73
CA VAL A 565 -1.92 -9.40 -16.22
C VAL A 565 -1.74 -8.35 -17.34
N THR A 566 -2.03 -7.09 -17.05
CA THR A 566 -1.80 -5.95 -17.95
C THR A 566 -0.95 -4.88 -17.26
N GLY A 567 0.15 -4.48 -17.89
CA GLY A 567 1.11 -3.51 -17.35
C GLY A 567 2.28 -4.18 -16.61
N ASP A 568 3.26 -3.37 -16.21
CA ASP A 568 4.51 -3.82 -15.59
C ASP A 568 4.80 -3.04 -14.30
N TYR A 569 5.53 -3.65 -13.38
CA TYR A 569 5.97 -3.03 -12.15
C TYR A 569 7.25 -2.18 -12.30
N ALA A 570 7.35 -1.15 -11.47
CA ALA A 570 8.62 -0.57 -11.06
C ALA A 570 9.18 -1.36 -9.87
N LEU A 571 10.16 -2.24 -10.13
CA LEU A 571 10.79 -3.08 -9.11
C LEU A 571 11.73 -2.28 -8.19
N SER A 572 11.64 -2.49 -6.88
CA SER A 572 12.46 -1.82 -5.86
C SER A 572 12.61 -2.66 -4.58
N GLY A 573 13.37 -2.15 -3.60
CA GLY A 573 13.65 -2.87 -2.34
C GLY A 573 14.93 -3.71 -2.41
N ASP A 574 14.95 -4.86 -1.72
CA ASP A 574 16.08 -5.79 -1.57
C ASP A 574 16.36 -6.62 -2.83
N THR A 575 16.57 -5.91 -3.94
CA THR A 575 16.71 -6.45 -5.30
C THR A 575 18.17 -6.74 -5.68
N GLN A 576 19.12 -6.06 -5.05
CA GLN A 576 20.54 -6.26 -5.32
C GLN A 576 21.06 -7.54 -4.68
N VAL A 577 21.59 -8.46 -5.49
CA VAL A 577 22.15 -9.73 -5.01
C VAL A 577 23.67 -9.67 -4.90
N SER A 578 24.32 -9.10 -5.92
CA SER A 578 25.78 -8.92 -5.97
C SER A 578 26.16 -7.84 -6.99
N LEU A 579 27.43 -7.76 -7.35
CA LEU A 579 27.89 -6.94 -8.48
C LEU A 579 27.31 -7.42 -9.83
N PHE A 580 27.00 -8.71 -9.95
CA PHE A 580 26.65 -9.37 -11.21
C PHE A 580 25.20 -9.82 -11.29
N TYR A 581 24.61 -10.13 -10.13
CA TYR A 581 23.28 -10.71 -10.02
C TYR A 581 22.31 -9.72 -9.38
N ASN A 582 21.09 -9.67 -9.91
CA ASN A 582 19.97 -8.90 -9.37
C ASN A 582 18.69 -9.73 -9.47
N LEU A 583 17.69 -9.39 -8.65
CA LEU A 583 16.32 -9.75 -8.92
C LEU A 583 15.80 -8.90 -10.09
N VAL A 584 15.17 -9.56 -11.05
CA VAL A 584 14.47 -8.93 -12.17
C VAL A 584 13.04 -9.43 -12.22
N ASP A 585 12.10 -8.59 -12.60
CA ASP A 585 10.71 -8.97 -12.82
C ASP A 585 10.54 -9.60 -14.21
N ASN A 586 9.71 -10.64 -14.28
CA ASN A 586 9.38 -11.33 -15.52
C ASN A 586 7.90 -11.72 -15.54
N TYR A 587 7.29 -11.71 -16.72
CA TYR A 587 5.84 -11.83 -16.87
C TYR A 587 5.47 -12.96 -17.83
N ASP A 588 4.34 -13.60 -17.56
CA ASP A 588 3.58 -14.32 -18.58
C ASP A 588 2.14 -13.79 -18.65
N ALA A 589 1.25 -14.47 -19.38
CA ALA A 589 -0.13 -14.00 -19.57
C ALA A 589 -0.91 -13.84 -18.24
N THR A 590 -0.59 -14.62 -17.22
CA THR A 590 -1.35 -14.73 -15.96
C THR A 590 -0.48 -14.60 -14.70
N HIS A 591 0.83 -14.40 -14.83
CA HIS A 591 1.75 -14.37 -13.69
C HIS A 591 2.74 -13.22 -13.73
N VAL A 592 3.12 -12.78 -12.53
CA VAL A 592 4.33 -11.98 -12.29
C VAL A 592 5.32 -12.81 -11.48
N TYR A 593 6.56 -12.81 -11.96
CA TYR A 593 7.68 -13.49 -11.35
C TYR A 593 8.78 -12.53 -10.94
N LEU A 594 9.55 -12.90 -9.92
CA LEU A 594 10.89 -12.37 -9.67
C LEU A 594 11.91 -13.47 -9.96
N ASP A 595 12.88 -13.17 -10.81
CA ASP A 595 13.95 -14.09 -11.19
C ASP A 595 15.30 -13.56 -10.70
N VAL A 596 16.08 -14.42 -10.03
CA VAL A 596 17.48 -14.12 -9.71
C VAL A 596 18.30 -14.31 -10.98
N ALA A 597 18.68 -13.20 -11.63
CA ALA A 597 19.33 -13.23 -12.94
C ALA A 597 20.71 -12.59 -12.93
N GLN A 598 21.58 -13.08 -13.81
CA GLN A 598 22.80 -12.37 -14.16
C GLN A 598 22.47 -11.18 -15.04
N THR A 599 22.57 -9.99 -14.47
CA THR A 599 22.26 -8.72 -15.15
C THR A 599 23.52 -8.01 -15.65
N ARG A 600 24.70 -8.47 -15.24
CA ARG A 600 25.99 -7.95 -15.66
C ARG A 600 26.99 -9.10 -15.88
N SER A 601 27.71 -9.06 -17.00
CA SER A 601 28.79 -10.03 -17.28
C SER A 601 30.01 -9.79 -16.40
N PHE A 602 30.73 -10.86 -16.05
CA PHE A 602 32.00 -10.79 -15.32
C PHE A 602 33.03 -9.97 -16.09
N ALA A 603 33.11 -10.15 -17.42
CA ALA A 603 34.03 -9.45 -18.30
C ALA A 603 33.92 -7.91 -18.18
N SER A 604 32.71 -7.38 -17.94
CA SER A 604 32.48 -5.94 -17.80
C SER A 604 33.09 -5.31 -16.55
N ALA A 605 33.55 -6.12 -15.58
CA ALA A 605 34.25 -5.64 -14.38
C ALA A 605 35.79 -5.69 -14.50
N GLY A 606 36.30 -6.30 -15.58
CA GLY A 606 37.74 -6.38 -15.85
C GLY A 606 38.33 -5.04 -16.32
N ALA A 607 39.57 -4.73 -15.93
CA ALA A 607 40.27 -3.52 -16.37
C ALA A 607 41.43 -3.77 -17.32
N THR A 608 42.02 -4.97 -17.30
CA THR A 608 43.10 -5.35 -18.21
C THR A 608 42.62 -6.39 -19.23
N PRO A 609 43.24 -6.48 -20.42
CA PRO A 609 42.93 -7.54 -21.39
C PRO A 609 42.93 -8.96 -20.80
N ASN A 610 43.87 -9.28 -19.92
CA ASN A 610 43.95 -10.57 -19.24
C ASN A 610 42.78 -10.76 -18.26
N GLN A 611 42.41 -9.73 -17.49
CA GLN A 611 41.25 -9.78 -16.59
C GLN A 611 39.95 -9.99 -17.37
N ILE A 612 39.72 -9.19 -18.42
CA ILE A 612 38.52 -9.29 -19.26
C ILE A 612 38.45 -10.67 -19.91
N SER A 613 39.57 -11.20 -20.41
CA SER A 613 39.61 -12.51 -21.07
C SER A 613 39.36 -13.66 -20.08
N ALA A 614 39.96 -13.62 -18.90
CA ALA A 614 39.73 -14.62 -17.86
C ALA A 614 38.29 -14.56 -17.32
N ALA A 615 37.76 -13.35 -17.14
CA ALA A 615 36.39 -13.12 -16.71
C ALA A 615 35.36 -13.60 -17.75
N ALA A 616 35.62 -13.38 -19.05
CA ALA A 616 34.78 -13.92 -20.12
C ALA A 616 34.77 -15.46 -20.14
N GLY A 617 35.93 -16.09 -19.84
CA GLY A 617 35.97 -17.53 -19.58
C GLY A 617 35.08 -17.92 -18.39
N GLY A 618 35.11 -17.14 -17.31
CA GLY A 618 34.23 -17.31 -16.16
C GLY A 618 32.74 -17.10 -16.48
N ASP A 619 32.38 -16.16 -17.36
CA ASP A 619 30.99 -15.95 -17.79
C ASP A 619 30.43 -17.19 -18.49
N SER A 620 31.27 -17.87 -19.29
CA SER A 620 30.87 -19.04 -20.08
C SER A 620 30.87 -20.38 -19.32
N THR A 621 31.39 -20.43 -18.09
CA THR A 621 31.45 -21.65 -17.26
C THR A 621 30.21 -21.76 -16.38
N SER A 622 29.98 -22.91 -15.75
CA SER A 622 28.92 -23.10 -14.77
C SER A 622 29.44 -23.70 -13.45
N GLY A 623 28.58 -23.75 -12.42
CA GLY A 623 28.89 -24.39 -11.14
C GLY A 623 29.79 -23.57 -10.21
N THR A 624 30.59 -24.24 -9.37
CA THR A 624 31.22 -23.61 -8.19
C THR A 624 32.09 -22.40 -8.48
N LEU A 625 32.83 -22.38 -9.60
CA LEU A 625 33.65 -21.22 -9.97
C LEU A 625 32.77 -20.04 -10.40
N HIS A 626 31.78 -20.31 -11.26
CA HIS A 626 30.85 -19.31 -11.75
C HIS A 626 30.09 -18.66 -10.58
N ASP A 627 29.57 -19.47 -9.67
CA ASP A 627 28.87 -19.01 -8.47
C ASP A 627 29.79 -18.15 -7.59
N ALA A 628 31.02 -18.61 -7.33
CA ALA A 628 31.97 -17.88 -6.50
C ALA A 628 32.29 -16.48 -7.03
N ILE A 629 32.46 -16.33 -8.35
CA ILE A 629 32.67 -15.03 -9.01
C ILE A 629 31.37 -14.21 -8.98
N GLY A 630 30.25 -14.86 -9.30
CA GLY A 630 28.93 -14.27 -9.39
C GLY A 630 28.45 -13.54 -8.14
N TYR A 631 28.84 -14.02 -6.96
CA TYR A 631 28.44 -13.40 -5.68
C TYR A 631 29.43 -12.35 -5.13
N LEU A 632 30.46 -11.98 -5.89
CA LEU A 632 31.37 -10.90 -5.47
C LEU A 632 30.64 -9.55 -5.43
N GLN A 633 30.98 -8.71 -4.45
CA GLN A 633 30.19 -7.53 -4.11
C GLN A 633 30.77 -6.25 -4.74
N SER A 634 32.03 -6.28 -5.20
CA SER A 634 32.70 -5.09 -5.73
C SER A 634 33.64 -5.40 -6.89
N GLU A 635 33.91 -4.39 -7.73
CA GLU A 635 34.85 -4.53 -8.84
C GLU A 635 36.28 -4.85 -8.38
N ALA A 636 36.67 -4.36 -7.20
CA ALA A 636 37.98 -4.64 -6.63
C ALA A 636 38.15 -6.13 -6.33
N GLU A 637 37.15 -6.75 -5.70
CA GLU A 637 37.14 -8.19 -5.45
C GLU A 637 37.11 -9.00 -6.76
N ALA A 638 36.26 -8.60 -7.71
CA ALA A 638 36.15 -9.25 -9.01
C ALA A 638 37.48 -9.26 -9.77
N ARG A 639 38.19 -8.13 -9.83
CA ARG A 639 39.49 -8.03 -10.52
C ARG A 639 40.58 -8.88 -9.88
N VAL A 640 40.57 -9.03 -8.54
CA VAL A 640 41.46 -9.97 -7.84
C VAL A 640 41.14 -11.41 -8.26
N ALA A 641 39.85 -11.78 -8.34
CA ALA A 641 39.44 -13.10 -8.81
C ALA A 641 39.90 -13.36 -10.25
N PHE A 642 39.69 -12.42 -11.17
CA PHE A 642 40.07 -12.55 -12.59
C PHE A 642 41.58 -12.73 -12.79
N ASP A 643 42.39 -11.96 -12.06
CA ASP A 643 43.84 -12.12 -12.05
C ASP A 643 44.24 -13.52 -11.55
N SER A 644 43.59 -14.01 -10.48
CA SER A 644 43.88 -15.29 -9.84
C SER A 644 43.55 -16.50 -10.75
N ILE A 645 42.42 -16.44 -11.47
CA ILE A 645 41.95 -17.54 -12.35
C ILE A 645 42.58 -17.51 -13.74
N SER A 646 43.29 -16.45 -14.11
CA SER A 646 43.81 -16.23 -15.47
C SER A 646 44.69 -17.37 -16.00
N GLY A 647 45.50 -18.03 -15.17
CA GLY A 647 46.48 -19.01 -15.66
C GLY A 647 47.68 -18.38 -16.40
N GLU A 648 48.00 -17.11 -16.13
CA GLU A 648 49.07 -16.34 -16.76
C GLU A 648 50.45 -17.01 -16.76
N ILE A 649 50.70 -17.94 -15.82
CA ILE A 649 51.93 -18.74 -15.77
C ILE A 649 52.17 -19.55 -17.06
N HIS A 650 51.12 -20.03 -17.72
CA HIS A 650 51.24 -20.80 -18.97
C HIS A 650 51.77 -19.94 -20.13
N ALA A 651 51.35 -18.68 -20.20
CA ALA A 651 51.89 -17.73 -21.16
C ALA A 651 53.33 -17.35 -20.79
N THR A 652 53.59 -17.14 -19.49
CA THR A 652 54.87 -16.68 -18.97
C THR A 652 56.01 -17.68 -19.23
N VAL A 653 55.77 -18.98 -19.03
CA VAL A 653 56.80 -20.01 -19.29
C VAL A 653 57.15 -20.09 -20.77
N ARG A 654 56.19 -19.83 -21.67
CA ARG A 654 56.44 -19.76 -23.12
C ARG A 654 57.30 -18.54 -23.46
N ALA A 655 57.02 -17.38 -22.87
CA ALA A 655 57.85 -16.17 -23.03
C ALA A 655 59.29 -16.41 -22.57
N ALA A 656 59.45 -16.97 -21.36
CA ALA A 656 60.76 -17.32 -20.82
C ALA A 656 61.50 -18.32 -21.73
N ALA A 657 60.83 -19.37 -22.21
CA ALA A 657 61.43 -20.34 -23.12
C ALA A 657 61.99 -19.70 -24.42
N LEU A 658 61.27 -18.74 -25.01
CA LEU A 658 61.72 -18.02 -26.20
C LEU A 658 62.94 -17.13 -25.91
N GLU A 659 62.98 -16.45 -24.76
CA GLU A 659 64.15 -15.70 -24.30
C GLU A 659 65.36 -16.60 -24.01
N ASP A 660 65.11 -17.77 -23.43
CA ASP A 660 66.13 -18.74 -22.99
C ASP A 660 66.81 -19.46 -24.16
N SER A 661 66.14 -19.52 -25.31
CA SER A 661 66.69 -20.08 -26.56
C SER A 661 68.05 -19.48 -26.97
N ARG A 662 68.42 -18.32 -26.40
CA ARG A 662 69.71 -17.67 -26.61
C ARG A 662 70.90 -18.46 -26.08
N PHE A 663 70.79 -19.22 -25.00
CA PHE A 663 71.98 -19.80 -24.33
C PHE A 663 72.73 -20.80 -25.20
N ILE A 664 72.02 -21.65 -25.94
CA ILE A 664 72.61 -22.57 -26.90
C ILE A 664 73.27 -21.84 -28.08
N ARG A 665 72.63 -20.78 -28.58
CA ARG A 665 73.18 -19.92 -29.64
C ARG A 665 74.46 -19.22 -29.17
N GLU A 666 74.48 -18.70 -27.95
CA GLU A 666 75.66 -18.08 -27.34
C GLU A 666 76.78 -19.08 -27.08
N ALA A 667 76.46 -20.32 -26.69
CA ALA A 667 77.41 -21.43 -26.58
C ALA A 667 78.11 -21.71 -27.91
N VAL A 668 77.32 -21.90 -28.98
CA VAL A 668 77.83 -22.17 -30.32
C VAL A 668 78.62 -21.00 -30.88
N ASN A 669 78.06 -19.79 -30.86
CA ASN A 669 78.73 -18.61 -31.42
C ASN A 669 80.05 -18.34 -30.67
N GLY A 670 80.07 -18.51 -29.35
CA GLY A 670 81.29 -18.42 -28.55
C GLY A 670 82.34 -19.46 -28.96
N ARG A 671 81.95 -20.73 -29.12
CA ARG A 671 82.87 -21.80 -29.56
C ARG A 671 83.44 -21.55 -30.96
N LEU A 672 82.63 -21.02 -31.87
CA LEU A 672 83.02 -20.72 -33.25
C LEU A 672 83.87 -19.44 -33.39
N LEU A 673 84.23 -18.74 -32.31
CA LEU A 673 85.16 -17.60 -32.37
C LEU A 673 86.62 -18.04 -32.52
N ASP A 674 86.97 -19.20 -31.98
CA ASP A 674 88.35 -19.67 -31.89
C ASP A 674 88.74 -20.50 -33.12
N ALA A 675 89.06 -19.81 -34.21
CA ALA A 675 89.32 -20.40 -35.52
C ALA A 675 90.57 -21.31 -35.57
N THR A 676 91.52 -21.12 -34.64
CA THR A 676 92.82 -21.82 -34.63
C THR A 676 92.86 -23.06 -33.74
N ASP A 677 91.85 -23.27 -32.90
CA ASP A 677 91.83 -24.46 -32.03
C ASP A 677 91.73 -25.73 -32.89
N PRO A 678 92.44 -26.81 -32.57
CA PRO A 678 92.28 -28.08 -33.26
C PRO A 678 90.89 -28.69 -32.99
N ASN A 679 90.72 -29.96 -33.35
CA ASN A 679 89.57 -30.73 -32.87
C ASN A 679 89.49 -30.60 -31.34
N ALA A 680 88.31 -30.40 -30.79
CA ALA A 680 88.21 -30.29 -29.34
C ALA A 680 86.92 -30.89 -28.81
N LEU A 681 87.05 -31.44 -27.61
CA LEU A 681 85.92 -31.61 -26.70
C LEU A 681 85.79 -30.32 -25.87
N TRP A 682 84.60 -29.76 -25.79
CA TRP A 682 84.37 -28.55 -24.99
C TRP A 682 83.15 -28.68 -24.11
N PHE A 683 83.24 -28.04 -22.95
CA PHE A 683 82.21 -27.95 -21.95
C PHE A 683 81.93 -26.47 -21.65
N ARG A 684 80.66 -26.10 -21.51
CA ARG A 684 80.24 -24.78 -21.04
C ARG A 684 79.16 -24.93 -19.98
N GLY A 685 79.44 -24.52 -18.76
CA GLY A 685 78.44 -24.30 -17.72
C GLY A 685 77.95 -22.86 -17.72
N TYR A 686 76.68 -22.63 -17.41
CA TYR A 686 76.11 -21.30 -17.27
C TYR A 686 75.04 -21.25 -16.18
N GLY A 687 74.88 -20.08 -15.59
CA GLY A 687 73.77 -19.74 -14.71
C GLY A 687 73.33 -18.30 -14.98
N SER A 688 72.02 -18.05 -14.96
CA SER A 688 71.43 -16.73 -15.18
C SER A 688 70.27 -16.50 -14.23
N TRP A 689 70.18 -15.28 -13.70
CA TRP A 689 69.02 -14.77 -12.97
C TRP A 689 68.48 -13.55 -13.71
N GLY A 690 67.19 -13.57 -13.97
CA GLY A 690 66.53 -12.60 -14.82
C GLY A 690 65.18 -12.16 -14.28
N ARG A 691 64.79 -10.95 -14.66
CA ARG A 691 63.50 -10.36 -14.34
C ARG A 691 62.94 -9.66 -15.56
N MET A 692 61.66 -9.84 -15.80
CA MET A 692 60.89 -9.08 -16.78
C MET A 692 59.81 -8.27 -16.07
N LYS A 693 59.80 -6.95 -16.26
CA LYS A 693 58.76 -6.07 -15.71
C LYS A 693 57.38 -6.41 -16.32
N GLY A 694 56.33 -6.23 -15.53
CA GLY A 694 54.96 -6.25 -16.04
C GLY A 694 54.66 -5.01 -16.89
N ASP A 695 53.63 -5.10 -17.71
CA ASP A 695 53.24 -4.07 -18.69
C ASP A 695 51.90 -3.38 -18.36
N GLY A 696 51.35 -3.64 -17.17
CA GLY A 696 50.03 -3.17 -16.74
C GLY A 696 48.90 -4.15 -17.06
N ASN A 697 49.10 -5.07 -18.00
CA ASN A 697 48.17 -6.17 -18.30
C ASN A 697 48.62 -7.49 -17.65
N ALA A 698 49.89 -7.84 -17.86
CA ALA A 698 50.53 -9.02 -17.35
C ALA A 698 51.53 -8.67 -16.23
N ALA A 699 51.64 -9.57 -15.27
CA ALA A 699 52.47 -9.41 -14.09
C ALA A 699 53.96 -9.60 -14.40
N ARG A 700 54.79 -8.95 -13.58
CA ARG A 700 56.25 -9.17 -13.57
C ARG A 700 56.55 -10.63 -13.22
N TYR A 701 57.51 -11.24 -13.94
CA TYR A 701 58.09 -12.53 -13.57
C TYR A 701 59.59 -12.45 -13.27
N ASP A 702 60.04 -13.37 -12.42
CA ASP A 702 61.46 -13.66 -12.16
C ASP A 702 61.79 -15.04 -12.69
N ARG A 703 63.00 -15.21 -13.23
CA ARG A 703 63.49 -16.43 -13.85
C ARG A 703 64.91 -16.73 -13.37
N ASP A 704 65.13 -17.93 -12.87
CA ASP A 704 66.45 -18.50 -12.64
C ASP A 704 66.69 -19.67 -13.60
N ILE A 705 67.84 -19.73 -14.26
CA ILE A 705 68.25 -20.86 -15.11
C ILE A 705 69.69 -21.26 -14.80
N GLY A 706 69.96 -22.56 -14.86
CA GLY A 706 71.30 -23.10 -14.84
C GLY A 706 71.41 -24.31 -15.72
N GLY A 707 72.56 -24.52 -16.33
CA GLY A 707 72.75 -25.66 -17.21
C GLY A 707 74.16 -25.80 -17.71
N PHE A 708 74.35 -26.79 -18.57
CA PHE A 708 75.60 -27.01 -19.25
C PHE A 708 75.41 -27.52 -20.67
N PHE A 709 76.41 -27.27 -21.50
CA PHE A 709 76.56 -27.83 -22.83
C PHE A 709 77.87 -28.60 -22.92
N LEU A 710 77.82 -29.75 -23.58
CA LEU A 710 78.96 -30.55 -23.97
C LEU A 710 78.95 -30.64 -25.49
N GLY A 711 80.05 -30.29 -26.14
CA GLY A 711 80.16 -30.36 -27.58
C GLY A 711 81.48 -30.93 -28.03
N TYR A 712 81.45 -31.43 -29.25
CA TYR A 712 82.62 -31.91 -29.95
C TYR A 712 82.60 -31.36 -31.36
N ASP A 713 83.74 -30.85 -31.80
CA ASP A 713 83.90 -30.34 -33.15
C ASP A 713 85.24 -30.72 -33.74
N MET A 714 85.24 -30.75 -35.07
CA MET A 714 86.43 -31.03 -35.85
C MET A 714 86.73 -29.89 -36.81
N VAL A 715 88.02 -29.63 -37.01
CA VAL A 715 88.50 -28.71 -38.04
C VAL A 715 88.85 -29.51 -39.29
N ARG A 716 88.45 -28.99 -40.45
CA ARG A 716 88.73 -29.52 -41.79
C ARG A 716 89.54 -28.49 -42.59
N SER A 717 90.02 -28.91 -43.77
CA SER A 717 90.80 -28.04 -44.66
C SER A 717 90.13 -26.68 -44.86
N GLY A 718 90.90 -25.59 -44.80
CA GLY A 718 90.41 -24.22 -44.99
C GLY A 718 89.72 -23.57 -43.78
N ALA A 719 90.00 -24.03 -42.55
CA ALA A 719 89.43 -23.51 -41.31
C ALA A 719 87.91 -23.70 -41.15
N LEU A 720 87.36 -24.71 -41.86
CA LEU A 720 85.97 -25.15 -41.69
C LEU A 720 85.85 -25.99 -40.41
N ARG A 721 85.07 -25.52 -39.43
CA ARG A 721 84.74 -26.24 -38.19
C ARG A 721 83.33 -26.79 -38.29
N ILE A 722 83.15 -28.07 -38.02
CA ILE A 722 81.84 -28.73 -37.96
C ILE A 722 81.74 -29.41 -36.60
N GLY A 723 80.62 -29.22 -35.91
CA GLY A 723 80.44 -29.78 -34.58
C GLY A 723 79.00 -30.14 -34.23
N LEU A 724 78.91 -30.96 -33.21
CA LEU A 724 77.67 -31.36 -32.55
C LEU A 724 77.75 -30.95 -31.08
N LEU A 725 76.60 -30.72 -30.46
CA LEU A 725 76.48 -30.49 -29.02
C LEU A 725 75.24 -31.18 -28.46
N THR A 726 75.34 -31.48 -27.17
CA THR A 726 74.22 -31.82 -26.31
C THR A 726 74.27 -30.99 -25.03
N GLY A 727 73.18 -30.87 -24.31
CA GLY A 727 73.17 -30.15 -23.04
C GLY A 727 71.93 -30.41 -22.22
N TYR A 728 71.99 -29.98 -20.96
CA TYR A 728 70.87 -30.01 -20.04
C TYR A 728 70.75 -28.65 -19.35
N SER A 729 69.53 -28.17 -19.17
CA SER A 729 69.25 -27.02 -18.31
C SER A 729 68.04 -27.22 -17.44
N HIS A 730 68.06 -26.57 -16.28
CA HIS A 730 66.95 -26.47 -15.37
C HIS A 730 66.61 -24.99 -15.17
N SER A 731 65.33 -24.64 -15.24
CA SER A 731 64.85 -23.29 -14.97
C SER A 731 63.67 -23.25 -14.02
N SER A 732 63.58 -22.18 -13.24
CA SER A 732 62.44 -21.85 -12.41
C SER A 732 61.92 -20.46 -12.77
N VAL A 733 60.61 -20.36 -12.98
CA VAL A 733 59.90 -19.10 -13.22
C VAL A 733 58.94 -18.86 -12.07
N LYS A 734 58.91 -17.64 -11.55
CA LYS A 734 58.00 -17.22 -10.47
C LYS A 734 57.22 -16.00 -10.91
N LEU A 735 55.92 -16.00 -10.63
CA LEU A 735 54.98 -14.93 -10.94
C LEU A 735 54.26 -14.52 -9.64
N PRO A 736 54.91 -13.74 -8.75
CA PRO A 736 54.44 -13.54 -7.37
C PRO A 736 53.04 -12.94 -7.26
N ALA A 737 52.70 -11.98 -8.14
CA ALA A 737 51.39 -11.32 -8.14
C ALA A 737 50.23 -12.24 -8.59
N ARG A 738 50.54 -13.45 -9.05
CA ARG A 738 49.56 -14.49 -9.44
C ARG A 738 49.69 -15.74 -8.58
N SER A 739 50.47 -15.71 -7.50
CA SER A 739 50.75 -16.88 -6.65
C SER A 739 51.09 -18.15 -7.46
N SER A 740 51.91 -17.97 -8.50
CA SER A 740 52.17 -19.00 -9.51
C SER A 740 53.66 -19.22 -9.73
N SER A 741 54.05 -20.46 -10.04
CA SER A 741 55.41 -20.83 -10.38
C SER A 741 55.47 -21.95 -11.40
N ALA A 742 56.61 -22.06 -12.07
CA ALA A 742 56.90 -23.17 -12.96
C ALA A 742 58.36 -23.61 -12.81
N LYS A 743 58.58 -24.88 -13.08
CA LYS A 743 59.91 -25.48 -13.25
C LYS A 743 59.97 -26.16 -14.60
N ALA A 744 61.09 -26.02 -15.30
CA ALA A 744 61.28 -26.65 -16.58
C ALA A 744 62.66 -27.32 -16.65
N ASP A 745 62.67 -28.52 -17.21
CA ASP A 745 63.87 -29.31 -17.49
C ASP A 745 64.01 -29.43 -19.01
N ASP A 746 65.17 -29.08 -19.54
CA ASP A 746 65.47 -29.06 -20.97
C ASP A 746 66.59 -30.04 -21.31
N VAL A 747 66.41 -30.81 -22.38
CA VAL A 747 67.48 -31.54 -23.06
C VAL A 747 67.70 -30.91 -24.42
N HIS A 748 68.94 -30.49 -24.69
CA HIS A 748 69.30 -29.77 -25.91
C HIS A 748 70.11 -30.66 -26.85
N LEU A 749 69.81 -30.57 -28.15
CA LEU A 749 70.61 -31.15 -29.23
C LEU A 749 70.90 -30.07 -30.26
N GLY A 750 72.13 -30.01 -30.76
CA GLY A 750 72.49 -29.02 -31.78
C GLY A 750 73.63 -29.45 -32.68
N ALA A 751 73.64 -28.85 -33.87
CA ALA A 751 74.71 -28.98 -34.84
C ALA A 751 75.11 -27.58 -35.30
N TYR A 752 76.40 -27.40 -35.59
CA TYR A 752 76.92 -26.11 -36.01
C TYR A 752 78.08 -26.25 -36.98
N VAL A 753 78.23 -25.23 -37.82
CA VAL A 753 79.30 -25.09 -38.78
C VAL A 753 79.81 -23.66 -38.75
N GLY A 754 81.13 -23.49 -38.79
CA GLY A 754 81.74 -22.18 -38.85
C GLY A 754 82.95 -22.17 -39.76
N ILE A 755 83.19 -21.05 -40.42
CA ILE A 755 84.42 -20.77 -41.14
C ILE A 755 84.93 -19.41 -40.67
N GLY A 756 86.24 -19.33 -40.41
CA GLY A 756 86.84 -18.08 -39.96
C GLY A 756 88.35 -18.12 -40.03
N LYS A 757 88.95 -16.93 -40.11
CA LYS A 757 90.40 -16.70 -40.01
C LYS A 757 90.69 -15.84 -38.79
N ASP A 758 91.96 -15.62 -38.47
CA ASP A 758 92.36 -14.70 -37.40
C ASP A 758 92.08 -13.23 -37.76
N VAL A 759 92.16 -12.89 -39.05
CA VAL A 759 91.77 -11.60 -39.61
C VAL A 759 90.93 -11.84 -40.87
N GLY A 760 89.85 -11.09 -41.03
CA GLY A 760 88.95 -11.16 -42.18
C GLY A 760 87.58 -11.76 -41.87
N PHE A 761 86.88 -12.18 -42.92
CA PHE A 761 85.49 -12.63 -42.83
C PHE A 761 85.34 -13.96 -42.10
N GLY A 762 84.30 -14.06 -41.27
CA GLY A 762 83.85 -15.28 -40.63
C GLY A 762 82.34 -15.44 -40.77
N ALA A 763 81.91 -16.69 -40.95
CA ALA A 763 80.49 -17.06 -40.97
C ALA A 763 80.25 -18.23 -40.02
N ARG A 764 79.16 -18.15 -39.27
CA ARG A 764 78.76 -19.12 -38.24
C ARG A 764 77.31 -19.46 -38.47
N LEU A 765 76.99 -20.75 -38.53
CA LEU A 765 75.63 -21.25 -38.68
C LEU A 765 75.39 -22.35 -37.65
N GLY A 766 74.18 -22.39 -37.10
CA GLY A 766 73.77 -23.41 -36.16
C GLY A 766 72.29 -23.70 -36.23
N ALA A 767 71.96 -24.95 -35.90
CA ALA A 767 70.59 -25.40 -35.71
C ALA A 767 70.51 -26.22 -34.43
N SER A 768 69.42 -26.07 -33.70
CA SER A 768 69.20 -26.77 -32.44
C SER A 768 67.74 -27.11 -32.21
N TYR A 769 67.51 -28.18 -31.46
CA TYR A 769 66.21 -28.55 -30.92
C TYR A 769 66.33 -28.81 -29.42
N SER A 770 65.41 -28.25 -28.64
CA SER A 770 65.34 -28.49 -27.20
C SER A 770 64.02 -29.14 -26.83
N PHE A 771 64.09 -30.26 -26.11
CA PHE A 771 62.93 -30.94 -25.53
C PHE A 771 62.77 -30.44 -24.10
N ARG A 772 61.66 -29.76 -23.82
CA ARG A 772 61.39 -29.13 -22.51
C ARG A 772 60.19 -29.80 -21.85
N SER A 773 60.36 -30.30 -20.62
CA SER A 773 59.28 -30.77 -19.75
C SER A 773 58.98 -29.70 -18.69
N ILE A 774 57.73 -29.26 -18.60
CA ILE A 774 57.28 -28.19 -17.71
C ILE A 774 56.40 -28.76 -16.60
N LYS A 775 56.60 -28.27 -15.38
CA LYS A 775 55.68 -28.44 -14.26
C LYS A 775 55.25 -27.07 -13.76
N THR A 776 53.95 -26.79 -13.75
CA THR A 776 53.39 -25.56 -13.18
C THR A 776 52.70 -25.84 -11.85
N SER A 777 52.67 -24.84 -10.98
CA SER A 777 51.84 -24.81 -9.77
C SER A 777 51.32 -23.39 -9.58
N ARG A 778 50.01 -23.26 -9.37
CA ARG A 778 49.35 -21.97 -9.07
C ARG A 778 48.30 -22.14 -7.99
N THR A 779 48.10 -21.11 -7.19
CA THR A 779 47.04 -21.03 -6.20
C THR A 779 46.03 -19.97 -6.63
N VAL A 780 44.76 -20.35 -6.69
CA VAL A 780 43.65 -19.40 -6.85
C VAL A 780 43.12 -19.07 -5.48
N ALA A 781 43.00 -17.78 -5.16
CA ALA A 781 42.43 -17.33 -3.89
C ALA A 781 41.79 -15.95 -4.06
N PHE A 782 40.50 -15.88 -3.76
CA PHE A 782 39.72 -14.64 -3.68
C PHE A 782 38.57 -14.84 -2.67
N THR A 783 37.76 -13.81 -2.41
CA THR A 783 36.69 -13.87 -1.41
C THR A 783 35.80 -15.09 -1.61
N GLY A 784 35.74 -15.97 -0.61
CA GLY A 784 34.88 -17.17 -0.62
C GLY A 784 35.35 -18.34 -1.50
N PHE A 785 36.53 -18.26 -2.13
CA PHE A 785 37.01 -19.32 -3.03
C PHE A 785 38.53 -19.51 -2.96
N THR A 786 38.96 -20.78 -2.89
CA THR A 786 40.37 -21.17 -2.93
C THR A 786 40.56 -22.44 -3.72
N ASP A 787 41.65 -22.54 -4.47
CA ASP A 787 42.02 -23.71 -5.24
C ASP A 787 43.54 -23.83 -5.38
N SER A 788 44.04 -25.05 -5.58
CA SER A 788 45.46 -25.33 -5.82
C SER A 788 45.61 -26.21 -7.05
N LEU A 789 46.28 -25.68 -8.06
CA LEU A 789 46.33 -26.26 -9.38
C LEU A 789 47.78 -26.61 -9.74
N GLY A 790 47.93 -27.68 -10.49
CA GLY A 790 49.20 -28.08 -11.09
C GLY A 790 49.00 -28.61 -12.51
N SER A 791 50.02 -28.47 -13.35
CA SER A 791 50.03 -29.07 -14.68
C SER A 791 51.40 -29.62 -15.02
N LYS A 792 51.44 -30.61 -15.90
CA LYS A 792 52.65 -31.10 -16.54
C LYS A 792 52.42 -31.23 -18.04
N TYR A 793 53.31 -30.65 -18.83
CA TYR A 793 53.25 -30.72 -20.30
C TYR A 793 54.61 -30.42 -20.92
N ASP A 794 54.74 -30.74 -22.21
CA ASP A 794 56.00 -30.65 -22.92
C ASP A 794 55.96 -29.52 -23.97
N ILE A 795 57.14 -28.95 -24.24
CA ILE A 795 57.38 -27.94 -25.27
C ILE A 795 58.58 -28.37 -26.13
N GLY A 796 58.45 -28.21 -27.44
CA GLY A 796 59.54 -28.26 -28.41
C GLY A 796 60.05 -26.85 -28.73
N ILE A 797 61.37 -26.65 -28.71
CA ILE A 797 62.00 -25.39 -29.11
C ILE A 797 63.00 -25.66 -30.23
N GLY A 798 62.58 -25.43 -31.46
CA GLY A 798 63.42 -25.47 -32.65
C GLY A 798 64.05 -24.10 -32.93
N GLN A 799 65.32 -24.07 -33.31
CA GLN A 799 65.98 -22.82 -33.65
C GLN A 799 67.00 -23.01 -34.76
N ALA A 800 67.05 -22.06 -35.70
CA ALA A 800 68.11 -21.90 -36.68
C ALA A 800 68.69 -20.49 -36.56
N PHE A 801 70.02 -20.37 -36.55
CA PHE A 801 70.69 -19.10 -36.39
C PHE A 801 71.95 -19.00 -37.25
N GLY A 802 72.30 -17.78 -37.59
CA GLY A 802 73.48 -17.46 -38.37
C GLY A 802 74.09 -16.14 -37.95
N GLU A 803 75.40 -16.02 -38.12
CA GLU A 803 76.13 -14.81 -37.80
C GLU A 803 77.30 -14.61 -38.77
N LEU A 804 77.45 -13.39 -39.23
CA LEU A 804 78.57 -12.93 -40.04
C LEU A 804 79.41 -11.94 -39.22
N GLY A 805 80.72 -12.05 -39.33
CA GLY A 805 81.65 -11.15 -38.66
C GLY A 805 82.87 -10.85 -39.50
N TYR A 806 83.55 -9.74 -39.19
CA TYR A 806 84.79 -9.36 -39.85
C TYR A 806 85.86 -9.01 -38.81
N LYS A 807 86.84 -9.89 -38.60
CA LYS A 807 87.89 -9.67 -37.60
C LYS A 807 88.93 -8.67 -38.11
N ILE A 808 89.17 -7.63 -37.32
CA ILE A 808 90.13 -6.56 -37.57
C ILE A 808 91.19 -6.64 -36.48
N GLY A 809 92.46 -6.78 -36.87
CA GLY A 809 93.59 -6.71 -35.93
C GLY A 809 93.90 -5.26 -35.55
N VAL A 810 94.03 -4.99 -34.25
CA VAL A 810 94.37 -3.67 -33.68
C VAL A 810 95.41 -3.89 -32.57
N GLY A 811 96.70 -3.94 -32.96
CA GLY A 811 97.80 -4.21 -32.02
C GLY A 811 97.69 -5.61 -31.39
N PRO A 812 97.76 -5.76 -30.05
CA PRO A 812 97.56 -7.03 -29.35
C PRO A 812 96.09 -7.44 -29.22
N ALA A 813 95.16 -6.67 -29.80
CA ALA A 813 93.73 -6.92 -29.74
C ALA A 813 93.14 -7.19 -31.12
N THR A 814 92.01 -7.89 -31.14
CA THR A 814 91.15 -8.06 -32.30
C THR A 814 89.79 -7.49 -31.99
N ILE A 815 89.19 -6.80 -32.96
CA ILE A 815 87.80 -6.32 -32.90
C ILE A 815 87.03 -6.97 -34.05
N GLU A 816 85.87 -7.53 -33.77
CA GLU A 816 84.99 -8.18 -34.75
C GLU A 816 83.60 -7.54 -34.69
N PRO A 817 83.26 -6.61 -35.61
CA PRO A 817 81.88 -6.25 -35.86
C PRO A 817 81.09 -7.48 -36.34
N VAL A 818 79.87 -7.65 -35.82
CA VAL A 818 79.04 -8.84 -36.06
C VAL A 818 77.59 -8.46 -36.36
N ALA A 819 76.99 -9.23 -37.27
CA ALA A 819 75.58 -9.18 -37.59
C ALA A 819 75.03 -10.62 -37.58
N GLY A 820 73.93 -10.84 -36.85
CA GLY A 820 73.35 -12.17 -36.69
C GLY A 820 71.83 -12.17 -36.76
N LEU A 821 71.29 -13.32 -37.15
CA LEU A 821 69.86 -13.62 -37.20
C LEU A 821 69.59 -14.95 -36.49
N ALA A 822 68.47 -15.05 -35.78
CA ALA A 822 68.00 -16.29 -35.18
C ALA A 822 66.48 -16.41 -35.29
N TYR A 823 66.03 -17.46 -35.96
CA TYR A 823 64.62 -17.84 -36.04
C TYR A 823 64.34 -18.93 -35.01
N VAL A 824 63.39 -18.68 -34.11
CA VAL A 824 62.98 -19.59 -33.03
C VAL A 824 61.52 -19.97 -33.24
N HIS A 825 61.25 -21.27 -33.25
CA HIS A 825 59.93 -21.86 -33.29
C HIS A 825 59.67 -22.64 -32.00
N LEU A 826 58.51 -22.42 -31.40
CA LEU A 826 58.08 -23.07 -30.16
C LEU A 826 56.73 -23.72 -30.40
N ASP A 827 56.64 -25.02 -30.15
CA ASP A 827 55.40 -25.79 -30.13
C ASP A 827 55.15 -26.34 -28.73
N SER A 828 53.88 -26.43 -28.32
CA SER A 828 53.51 -27.01 -27.02
C SER A 828 52.47 -28.09 -27.16
N SER A 829 52.56 -29.12 -26.34
CA SER A 829 51.48 -30.08 -26.18
C SER A 829 50.27 -29.43 -25.49
N GLN A 830 49.10 -30.05 -25.64
CA GLN A 830 47.96 -29.72 -24.80
C GLN A 830 48.13 -30.32 -23.40
N ALA A 831 47.48 -29.73 -22.41
CA ALA A 831 47.50 -30.17 -21.02
C ALA A 831 46.17 -29.88 -20.33
N VAL A 832 45.90 -30.56 -19.22
CA VAL A 832 44.81 -30.23 -18.31
C VAL A 832 45.41 -30.06 -16.92
N GLU A 833 45.06 -28.99 -16.23
CA GLU A 833 45.43 -28.83 -14.83
C GLU A 833 44.73 -29.88 -13.95
N SER A 834 45.46 -30.43 -12.99
CA SER A 834 44.90 -31.14 -11.85
C SER A 834 44.56 -30.13 -10.75
N GLY A 835 43.44 -30.32 -10.06
CA GLY A 835 42.99 -29.48 -8.95
C GLY A 835 41.46 -29.38 -8.91
N GLY A 836 40.93 -28.28 -8.37
CA GLY A 836 39.51 -28.04 -8.15
C GLY A 836 38.77 -27.40 -9.33
N ALA A 837 37.71 -26.64 -8.99
CA ALA A 837 36.77 -26.09 -9.95
C ALA A 837 37.37 -25.06 -10.93
N SER A 838 38.52 -24.48 -10.60
CA SER A 838 39.19 -23.46 -11.44
C SER A 838 40.26 -24.00 -12.37
N LYS A 839 40.33 -25.33 -12.54
CA LYS A 839 41.29 -26.00 -13.43
C LYS A 839 41.14 -25.54 -14.88
N LEU A 840 42.27 -25.40 -15.57
CA LEU A 840 42.32 -24.98 -16.96
C LEU A 840 42.71 -26.13 -17.90
N PHE A 841 42.07 -26.15 -19.06
CA PHE A 841 42.56 -26.83 -20.26
C PHE A 841 43.54 -25.90 -20.96
N VAL A 842 44.78 -26.34 -21.10
CA VAL A 842 45.85 -25.62 -21.80
C VAL A 842 45.92 -26.17 -23.22
N HIS A 843 45.55 -25.37 -24.20
CA HIS A 843 45.56 -25.80 -25.60
C HIS A 843 46.95 -25.73 -26.21
N ALA A 844 47.24 -26.68 -27.10
CA ALA A 844 48.45 -26.67 -27.92
C ALA A 844 48.54 -25.36 -28.71
N LYS A 845 49.72 -24.74 -28.74
CA LYS A 845 49.93 -23.46 -29.41
C LYS A 845 51.34 -23.37 -29.97
N ASN A 846 51.44 -22.89 -31.21
CA ASN A 846 52.72 -22.60 -31.85
C ASN A 846 53.02 -21.10 -31.76
N SER A 847 54.30 -20.78 -31.55
CA SER A 847 54.84 -19.43 -31.50
C SER A 847 56.12 -19.36 -32.31
N GLN A 848 56.40 -18.21 -32.90
CA GLN A 848 57.61 -17.99 -33.68
C GLN A 848 58.11 -16.56 -33.50
N ILE A 849 59.42 -16.40 -33.39
CA ILE A 849 60.06 -15.09 -33.25
C ILE A 849 61.40 -15.06 -33.98
N LEU A 850 61.67 -13.93 -34.63
CA LEU A 850 62.96 -13.64 -35.24
C LEU A 850 63.71 -12.64 -34.36
N PHE A 851 64.94 -13.00 -33.99
CA PHE A 851 65.89 -12.10 -33.36
C PHE A 851 66.95 -11.66 -34.35
N SER A 852 67.29 -10.37 -34.34
CA SER A 852 68.41 -9.79 -35.07
C SER A 852 69.41 -9.23 -34.07
N THR A 853 70.71 -9.40 -34.33
CA THR A 853 71.76 -8.91 -33.43
C THR A 853 72.78 -8.13 -34.24
N LEU A 854 73.10 -6.91 -33.81
CA LEU A 854 74.20 -6.09 -34.34
C LEU A 854 75.12 -5.71 -33.20
N GLY A 855 76.43 -5.94 -33.34
CA GLY A 855 77.35 -5.64 -32.26
C GLY A 855 78.81 -5.70 -32.66
N ALA A 856 79.68 -5.64 -31.67
CA ALA A 856 81.09 -5.87 -31.82
C ALA A 856 81.62 -6.74 -30.68
N ARG A 857 82.62 -7.56 -30.98
CA ARG A 857 83.40 -8.33 -30.02
C ARG A 857 84.83 -7.84 -30.00
N PHE A 858 85.49 -7.98 -28.86
CA PHE A 858 86.93 -7.80 -28.78
C PHE A 858 87.59 -8.95 -28.03
N LYS A 859 88.84 -9.24 -28.41
CA LYS A 859 89.76 -10.12 -27.67
C LYS A 859 91.12 -9.45 -27.61
N ALA A 860 91.66 -9.25 -26.42
CA ALA A 860 92.96 -8.62 -26.20
C ALA A 860 93.87 -9.60 -25.44
N ASP A 861 94.99 -9.99 -26.05
CA ASP A 861 95.95 -10.90 -25.44
C ASP A 861 96.86 -10.12 -24.47
N LEU A 862 96.94 -10.58 -23.21
CA LEU A 862 97.60 -9.90 -22.09
C LEU A 862 98.89 -10.59 -21.62
N SER A 863 99.37 -11.60 -22.35
CA SER A 863 100.47 -12.53 -22.04
C SER A 863 101.54 -12.00 -21.05
N PRO A 864 101.54 -12.45 -19.78
CA PRO A 864 102.67 -12.26 -18.87
C PRO A 864 103.84 -13.18 -19.25
N GLN A 865 105.10 -12.78 -18.98
CA GLN A 865 106.26 -13.67 -19.15
C GLN A 865 106.10 -14.92 -18.25
N GLY A 866 105.88 -16.10 -18.83
CA GLY A 866 105.74 -17.35 -18.04
C GLY A 866 104.85 -18.48 -18.59
N GLY A 867 104.59 -18.57 -19.90
CA GLY A 867 103.97 -19.76 -20.52
C GLY A 867 102.45 -19.94 -20.35
N THR A 868 101.76 -19.07 -19.61
CA THR A 868 100.28 -19.00 -19.57
C THR A 868 99.81 -17.82 -20.40
N VAL A 869 99.00 -18.05 -21.43
CA VAL A 869 98.40 -16.98 -22.25
C VAL A 869 97.07 -16.59 -21.62
N VAL A 870 96.95 -15.34 -21.19
CA VAL A 870 95.70 -14.77 -20.66
C VAL A 870 95.17 -13.76 -21.67
N ALA A 871 93.88 -13.81 -21.98
CA ALA A 871 93.21 -12.86 -22.86
C ALA A 871 91.97 -12.28 -22.16
N LEU A 872 91.77 -10.98 -22.34
CA LEU A 872 90.51 -10.31 -22.02
C LEU A 872 89.56 -10.45 -23.22
N THR A 873 88.34 -10.91 -22.99
CA THR A 873 87.31 -11.02 -24.03
C THR A 873 86.11 -10.17 -23.64
N GLY A 874 85.42 -9.62 -24.64
CA GLY A 874 84.15 -8.96 -24.39
C GLY A 874 83.33 -8.74 -25.64
N SER A 875 82.07 -8.40 -25.46
CA SER A 875 81.16 -8.01 -26.53
C SER A 875 80.14 -7.01 -26.07
N ALA A 876 79.69 -6.17 -27.00
CA ALA A 876 78.56 -5.30 -26.84
C ALA A 876 77.70 -5.41 -28.11
N ALA A 877 76.42 -5.72 -27.93
CA ALA A 877 75.49 -5.93 -29.04
C ALA A 877 74.11 -5.37 -28.71
N TRP A 878 73.42 -4.89 -29.73
CA TRP A 878 72.00 -4.63 -29.73
C TRP A 878 71.28 -5.84 -30.32
N ARG A 879 70.35 -6.41 -29.56
CA ARG A 879 69.46 -7.49 -29.98
C ARG A 879 68.06 -6.92 -30.17
N HIS A 880 67.50 -7.14 -31.35
CA HIS A 880 66.15 -6.73 -31.75
C HIS A 880 65.24 -7.95 -31.94
N ALA A 881 64.03 -7.92 -31.39
CA ALA A 881 63.00 -8.95 -31.54
C ALA A 881 61.87 -8.47 -32.46
N SER A 882 61.47 -9.32 -33.42
CA SER A 882 60.39 -9.04 -34.37
C SER A 882 59.02 -8.86 -33.71
N HIS A 883 58.03 -8.33 -34.45
CA HIS A 883 56.70 -7.93 -33.95
C HIS A 883 55.88 -9.00 -33.19
N ASN A 884 56.12 -10.31 -33.38
CA ASN A 884 55.41 -11.39 -32.68
C ASN A 884 55.95 -11.63 -31.26
N ARG A 885 55.93 -10.60 -30.41
CA ARG A 885 56.53 -10.65 -29.07
C ARG A 885 55.58 -11.17 -27.98
N ASP A 886 54.29 -11.20 -28.26
CA ASP A 886 53.27 -11.60 -27.30
C ASP A 886 53.22 -13.12 -27.20
N ALA A 887 53.78 -13.65 -26.11
CA ALA A 887 53.64 -15.05 -25.78
C ALA A 887 52.24 -15.29 -25.23
N LEU A 888 51.39 -15.89 -26.05
CA LEU A 888 49.99 -16.19 -25.72
C LEU A 888 49.83 -17.65 -25.28
N ALA A 889 49.04 -17.86 -24.22
CA ALA A 889 48.44 -19.13 -23.87
C ALA A 889 46.95 -19.12 -24.24
N SER A 890 46.47 -20.20 -24.86
CA SER A 890 45.05 -20.42 -25.12
C SER A 890 44.52 -21.40 -24.09
N LEU A 891 43.53 -20.96 -23.32
CA LEU A 891 43.04 -21.60 -22.11
C LEU A 891 41.52 -21.75 -22.19
N ALA A 892 40.97 -22.68 -21.42
CA ALA A 892 39.52 -22.79 -21.20
C ALA A 892 39.27 -23.39 -19.81
N PHE A 893 38.17 -23.01 -19.16
CA PHE A 893 37.64 -23.77 -18.02
C PHE A 893 36.98 -25.07 -18.53
N ALA A 894 36.57 -25.97 -17.62
CA ALA A 894 36.22 -27.32 -18.01
C ALA A 894 35.00 -27.43 -18.94
N ASP A 895 34.04 -26.53 -18.79
CA ASP A 895 32.79 -26.40 -19.54
C ASP A 895 32.63 -25.00 -20.18
N GLY A 896 33.68 -24.16 -20.12
CA GLY A 896 33.65 -22.79 -20.63
C GLY A 896 34.29 -22.63 -22.00
N ASP A 897 34.08 -21.46 -22.59
CA ASP A 897 34.67 -21.04 -23.85
C ASP A 897 36.18 -20.80 -23.73
N ARG A 898 36.86 -20.85 -24.88
CA ARG A 898 38.29 -20.55 -24.96
C ARG A 898 38.55 -19.07 -24.78
N PHE A 899 39.54 -18.75 -23.96
CA PHE A 899 40.09 -17.41 -23.81
C PHE A 899 41.61 -17.43 -23.94
N ALA A 900 42.19 -16.23 -24.08
CA ALA A 900 43.62 -16.06 -24.30
C ALA A 900 44.23 -15.18 -23.22
N ILE A 901 45.42 -15.55 -22.78
CA ILE A 901 46.19 -14.80 -21.79
C ILE A 901 47.59 -14.59 -22.31
N THR A 902 48.10 -13.37 -22.13
CA THR A 902 49.44 -12.98 -22.56
C THR A 902 50.34 -12.77 -21.36
N ALA A 903 51.61 -13.14 -21.53
CA ALA A 903 52.70 -12.73 -20.63
C ALA A 903 53.19 -11.31 -20.99
N PRO A 904 54.05 -10.68 -20.18
CA PRO A 904 54.77 -9.49 -20.62
C PRO A 904 55.47 -9.78 -21.96
N PRO A 905 55.32 -8.91 -22.98
CA PRO A 905 55.86 -9.15 -24.31
C PRO A 905 57.37 -9.33 -24.27
N ILE A 906 57.92 -10.27 -25.06
CA ILE A 906 59.38 -10.45 -25.21
C ILE A 906 60.05 -9.10 -25.49
N ALA A 907 61.21 -8.83 -24.87
CA ALA A 907 61.86 -7.53 -24.97
C ALA A 907 62.22 -7.20 -26.43
N LYS A 908 61.77 -6.03 -26.93
CA LYS A 908 61.99 -5.63 -28.33
C LYS A 908 63.46 -5.38 -28.57
N ASP A 909 64.05 -4.56 -27.72
CA ASP A 909 65.36 -3.97 -27.91
C ASP A 909 66.17 -4.17 -26.64
N VAL A 910 67.24 -4.94 -26.75
CA VAL A 910 68.06 -5.38 -25.62
C VAL A 910 69.52 -5.04 -25.90
N ALA A 911 70.16 -4.33 -24.98
CA ALA A 911 71.61 -4.24 -24.93
C ALA A 911 72.16 -5.51 -24.28
N ALA A 912 72.92 -6.28 -25.04
CA ALA A 912 73.60 -7.49 -24.60
C ALA A 912 75.11 -7.22 -24.47
N VAL A 913 75.65 -7.49 -23.29
CA VAL A 913 77.07 -7.29 -22.97
C VAL A 913 77.64 -8.58 -22.38
N ASP A 914 78.82 -8.96 -22.82
CA ASP A 914 79.61 -10.02 -22.21
C ASP A 914 81.01 -9.47 -21.90
N LEU A 915 81.56 -9.82 -20.75
CA LEU A 915 82.94 -9.51 -20.37
C LEU A 915 83.55 -10.71 -19.67
N GLY A 916 84.73 -11.15 -20.10
CA GLY A 916 85.35 -12.36 -19.58
C GLY A 916 86.86 -12.38 -19.68
N VAL A 917 87.43 -13.35 -19.00
CA VAL A 917 88.85 -13.69 -19.05
C VAL A 917 89.00 -15.11 -19.55
N GLU A 918 89.94 -15.31 -20.46
CA GLU A 918 90.33 -16.60 -21.01
C GLU A 918 91.79 -16.88 -20.67
N GLY A 919 92.10 -18.10 -20.24
CA GLY A 919 93.45 -18.56 -19.94
C GLY A 919 93.75 -19.88 -20.65
N ARG A 920 94.85 -19.92 -21.40
CA ARG A 920 95.41 -21.17 -21.95
C ARG A 920 96.47 -21.70 -21.00
N LEU A 921 96.23 -22.88 -20.45
CA LEU A 921 97.16 -23.58 -19.57
C LEU A 921 98.33 -24.14 -20.38
N ALA A 922 99.51 -24.24 -19.76
CA ALA A 922 100.70 -24.82 -20.39
C ALA A 922 100.50 -26.27 -20.88
N SER A 923 99.53 -26.98 -20.31
CA SER A 923 99.14 -28.35 -20.68
C SER A 923 98.21 -28.43 -21.91
N GLY A 924 97.75 -27.30 -22.48
CA GLY A 924 96.89 -27.27 -23.67
C GLY A 924 95.42 -26.84 -23.45
N PRO A 925 94.74 -27.16 -22.33
CA PRO A 925 93.36 -26.74 -22.10
C PRO A 925 93.17 -25.23 -22.02
N VAL A 926 92.01 -24.76 -22.47
CA VAL A 926 91.60 -23.35 -22.37
C VAL A 926 90.42 -23.22 -21.43
N LEU A 927 90.58 -22.41 -20.39
CA LEU A 927 89.52 -22.07 -19.43
C LEU A 927 89.05 -20.64 -19.70
N SER A 928 87.74 -20.40 -19.65
CA SER A 928 87.16 -19.06 -19.69
C SER A 928 86.10 -18.87 -18.62
N LEU A 929 86.05 -17.66 -18.06
CA LEU A 929 85.01 -17.20 -17.15
C LEU A 929 84.50 -15.86 -17.68
N SER A 930 83.17 -15.71 -17.79
CA SER A 930 82.56 -14.48 -18.28
C SER A 930 81.28 -14.14 -17.53
N TYR A 931 81.05 -12.85 -17.38
CA TYR A 931 79.78 -12.26 -16.99
C TYR A 931 78.99 -11.87 -18.23
N SER A 932 77.68 -12.14 -18.22
CA SER A 932 76.75 -11.76 -19.28
C SER A 932 75.63 -10.91 -18.71
N GLY A 933 75.31 -9.79 -19.37
CA GLY A 933 74.19 -8.92 -19.02
C GLY A 933 73.30 -8.62 -20.23
N GLN A 934 71.99 -8.70 -20.06
CA GLN A 934 70.99 -8.26 -21.04
C GLN A 934 70.00 -7.29 -20.39
N ILE A 935 69.91 -6.08 -20.93
CA ILE A 935 69.09 -5.01 -20.36
C ILE A 935 68.35 -4.28 -21.48
N GLY A 936 67.04 -4.16 -21.37
CA GLY A 936 66.21 -3.42 -22.33
C GLY A 936 64.73 -3.82 -22.25
N ASP A 937 63.82 -2.89 -22.55
CA ASP A 937 62.36 -3.10 -22.55
C ASP A 937 61.79 -3.89 -21.36
N GLY A 938 62.24 -3.53 -20.16
CA GLY A 938 61.78 -4.18 -18.92
C GLY A 938 62.53 -5.47 -18.54
N LEU A 939 63.31 -6.05 -19.46
CA LEU A 939 64.20 -7.17 -19.18
C LEU A 939 65.47 -6.69 -18.46
N ARG A 940 65.83 -7.42 -17.41
CA ARG A 940 67.15 -7.39 -16.77
C ARG A 940 67.57 -8.82 -16.51
N ASP A 941 68.56 -9.29 -17.23
CA ASP A 941 69.08 -10.65 -17.11
C ASP A 941 70.59 -10.59 -16.90
N HIS A 942 71.07 -11.30 -15.89
CA HIS A 942 72.47 -11.33 -15.51
C HIS A 942 72.89 -12.77 -15.32
N GLY A 943 74.10 -13.11 -15.76
CA GLY A 943 74.56 -14.48 -15.71
C GLY A 943 76.07 -14.60 -15.68
N VAL A 944 76.52 -15.80 -15.36
CA VAL A 944 77.92 -16.21 -15.33
C VAL A 944 78.06 -17.45 -16.18
N LYS A 945 79.11 -17.49 -17.01
CA LYS A 945 79.43 -18.61 -17.90
C LYS A 945 80.86 -19.04 -17.65
N ALA A 946 81.08 -20.34 -17.51
CA ALA A 946 82.41 -20.94 -17.42
C ALA A 946 82.56 -21.97 -18.55
N SER A 947 83.66 -21.92 -19.30
CA SER A 947 83.91 -22.90 -20.36
C SER A 947 85.29 -23.52 -20.26
N LEU A 948 85.38 -24.82 -20.48
CA LEU A 948 86.62 -25.60 -20.57
C LEU A 948 86.71 -26.23 -21.95
N ARG A 949 87.87 -26.13 -22.58
CA ARG A 949 88.12 -26.65 -23.92
C ARG A 949 89.36 -27.52 -23.92
N TRP A 950 89.22 -28.73 -24.42
CA TRP A 950 90.27 -29.74 -24.45
C TRP A 950 90.67 -30.02 -25.90
N PRO A 951 91.81 -29.49 -26.37
CA PRO A 951 92.31 -29.82 -27.71
C PRO A 951 92.66 -31.31 -27.78
N LEU A 952 92.33 -31.95 -28.91
CA LEU A 952 92.50 -33.38 -29.18
C LEU A 952 93.47 -33.63 -30.34
#